data_AF-A0A6V8F093-F1
#
_entry.id   AF-A0A6V8F093-F1
#
_cell.length_a   1.000
_cell.length_b   1.000
_cell.length_c   1.000
_cell.angle_alpha   90.00
_cell.angle_beta   90.00
_cell.angle_gamma   90.00
#
_symmetry.space_group_name_H-M   'P 1'
#
loop_
_entity.id
_entity.type
_entity.pdbx_description
1 polymer ?
#
loop_
_entity_poly.entity_id
_entity_poly.type
_entity_poly.pdbx_seq_one_letter_code
_entity_poly.pdbx_strand_id
1 'polypeptide(L)'
;MSALGEFSMNKRYLSILVLFVLLTSSLSVAQPHLQKEMNGTVDPPTKNTIYVDDDNTLGPWNGSADYPYRFINDGILHATDGDTVYVFNGLYNETVRINKSIYIRGQEQENTIIDGQNNRSVITVTADNAYIRRFTVRNSGGFREDAGIKIAANATKISECTIYRAHAGLSVQSTSDTVITNCRFHTNGYGIMVSSSAFVTIDYCTFYHNGVGAYLSETHCITINHSYTDTNGIGFFCERSSQIQISESAARDNDDNEGGMFFSDCAFINIINCILNHNGVGVNLLNSTSSFIDHCNFSLNTHFACRFKESASGIVLTNNIFTQNLRYALYSENSTFTVSWCNLYRNKNYGLYAKSSVIDASYNWWGARSGPAHTGLTKADRGTLNPREIIYKPWLTFPMPDIGPDWDVNKTFPKPTYTDSWPEHISFLDPDTDGDGAPDGWEIKWGYNPAVWDDHYHLDPDNDSLNNIEECYMDPYGANPFTKDVFLEFDWTKSLTTNATNKPPAQEITQMIDAFARQNITLHVDTGELGGGEEIPSRSFISDAEIINLYWDYFLHNDLNNPRQRIFHYGIICDYSEGAGFAVIGWAHLNSFIIGAQILAEKFPRYTRGWLATAASMHEVGHTFGLIVTKYNGIDNHLTPKPIYKEFWQYLQYKSLMNYLYTYAIMDFSDGSHGRGDYNDWGALDFSFFKNTTFEYPIS
;
A
#
# COMPACT_ATOMS: atom_id res chain seq x y z
N MET A 1 -62.52 -25.29 -9.08
CA MET A 1 -61.66 -26.15 -9.93
C MET A 1 -60.99 -25.28 -10.98
N SER A 2 -59.72 -24.95 -10.77
CA SER A 2 -58.64 -24.89 -11.78
C SER A 2 -57.47 -24.14 -11.14
N ALA A 3 -56.43 -24.90 -10.84
CA ALA A 3 -55.14 -24.40 -10.41
C ALA A 3 -54.31 -24.15 -11.68
N LEU A 4 -53.67 -22.99 -11.76
CA LEU A 4 -52.50 -22.78 -12.62
C LEU A 4 -51.35 -22.45 -11.67
N GLY A 5 -50.44 -23.40 -11.54
CA GLY A 5 -49.23 -23.26 -10.72
C GLY A 5 -48.18 -22.46 -11.47
N GLU A 6 -47.64 -21.46 -10.79
CA GLU A 6 -46.38 -20.81 -11.17
C GLU A 6 -45.22 -21.80 -10.97
N PHE A 7 -44.53 -22.10 -12.06
CA PHE A 7 -43.26 -22.82 -12.02
C PHE A 7 -42.18 -21.86 -11.50
N SER A 8 -41.81 -22.03 -10.23
CA SER A 8 -40.57 -21.48 -9.67
C SER A 8 -39.38 -22.15 -10.36
N MET A 9 -38.65 -21.37 -11.17
CA MET A 9 -37.44 -21.81 -11.83
C MET A 9 -36.29 -21.77 -10.82
N ASN A 10 -35.76 -22.95 -10.47
CA ASN A 10 -34.72 -23.16 -9.46
C ASN A 10 -33.45 -22.33 -9.72
N LYS A 11 -33.01 -21.54 -8.72
CA LYS A 11 -31.74 -20.78 -8.71
C LYS A 11 -30.48 -21.60 -9.05
N ARG A 12 -30.56 -22.94 -9.04
CA ARG A 12 -29.49 -23.88 -9.39
C ARG A 12 -29.08 -23.88 -10.88
N TYR A 13 -29.95 -23.45 -11.79
CA TYR A 13 -29.64 -23.46 -13.23
C TYR A 13 -28.98 -22.17 -13.72
N LEU A 14 -29.08 -21.08 -12.95
CA LEU A 14 -28.43 -19.80 -13.29
C LEU A 14 -26.91 -19.91 -13.14
N SER A 15 -26.42 -20.67 -12.15
CA SER A 15 -24.99 -20.90 -11.90
C SER A 15 -24.29 -21.67 -13.02
N ILE A 16 -24.97 -22.64 -13.64
CA ILE A 16 -24.42 -23.45 -14.74
C ILE A 16 -24.45 -22.67 -16.07
N LEU A 17 -25.46 -21.81 -16.27
CA LEU A 17 -25.52 -20.95 -17.45
C LEU A 17 -24.46 -19.82 -17.38
N VAL A 18 -24.19 -19.29 -16.18
CA VAL A 18 -23.12 -18.30 -15.94
C VAL A 18 -21.72 -18.91 -16.14
N LEU A 19 -21.54 -20.18 -15.78
CA LEU A 19 -20.30 -20.92 -16.08
C LEU A 19 -20.04 -21.01 -17.60
N PHE A 20 -21.09 -21.21 -18.40
CA PHE A 20 -21.00 -21.29 -19.86
C PHE A 20 -20.77 -19.92 -20.52
N VAL A 21 -21.33 -18.84 -19.97
CA VAL A 21 -21.10 -17.48 -20.49
C VAL A 21 -19.69 -16.96 -20.16
N LEU A 22 -19.15 -17.28 -18.97
CA LEU A 22 -17.76 -16.95 -18.57
C LEU A 22 -16.69 -17.74 -19.35
N LEU A 23 -17.01 -18.97 -19.76
CA LEU A 23 -16.15 -19.78 -20.64
C LEU A 23 -16.16 -19.31 -22.11
N THR A 24 -17.16 -18.52 -22.53
CA THR A 24 -17.26 -18.02 -23.91
C THR A 24 -16.75 -16.59 -24.12
N SER A 25 -16.42 -15.86 -23.05
CA SER A 25 -15.69 -14.58 -23.13
C SER A 25 -14.18 -14.72 -22.93
N SER A 26 -13.67 -15.94 -22.74
CA SER A 26 -12.25 -16.25 -22.44
C SER A 26 -11.50 -16.94 -23.57
N LEU A 27 -12.00 -16.87 -24.82
CA LEU A 27 -11.22 -17.23 -26.01
C LEU A 27 -10.65 -15.97 -26.68
N SER A 28 -9.78 -15.28 -25.95
CA SER A 28 -8.66 -14.57 -26.55
C SER A 28 -7.50 -15.57 -26.57
N VAL A 29 -7.00 -15.86 -27.76
CA VAL A 29 -5.93 -16.82 -28.02
C VAL A 29 -4.63 -16.35 -27.38
N ALA A 30 -4.33 -16.82 -26.17
CA ALA A 30 -2.94 -16.86 -25.69
C ALA A 30 -2.36 -18.22 -26.08
N GLN A 31 -1.81 -18.31 -27.29
CA GLN A 31 -0.93 -19.41 -27.67
C GLN A 31 0.37 -19.35 -26.84
N PRO A 32 1.05 -20.49 -26.62
CA PRO A 32 2.33 -20.57 -25.91
C PRO A 32 3.49 -20.06 -26.79
N HIS A 33 3.45 -18.77 -27.13
CA HIS A 33 4.45 -18.13 -27.97
C HIS A 33 5.34 -17.11 -27.22
N LEU A 34 5.13 -16.91 -25.92
CA LEU A 34 5.75 -15.83 -25.14
C LEU A 34 7.00 -16.21 -24.32
N GLN A 35 7.49 -17.45 -24.40
CA GLN A 35 8.82 -17.77 -23.85
C GLN A 35 9.97 -17.44 -24.84
N LYS A 36 9.66 -16.82 -25.99
CA LYS A 36 10.65 -16.50 -27.04
C LYS A 36 10.85 -15.00 -27.31
N GLU A 37 10.15 -14.10 -26.62
CA GLU A 37 10.36 -12.65 -26.70
C GLU A 37 11.17 -12.06 -25.53
N MET A 38 11.98 -12.88 -24.85
CA MET A 38 13.05 -12.39 -23.97
C MET A 38 14.21 -11.71 -24.73
N ASN A 39 14.10 -11.49 -26.05
CA ASN A 39 15.11 -10.85 -26.88
C ASN A 39 14.52 -9.67 -27.67
N GLY A 40 14.52 -8.50 -27.04
CA GLY A 40 14.48 -7.19 -27.71
C GLY A 40 13.08 -6.65 -27.98
N THR A 41 12.63 -5.73 -27.14
CA THR A 41 11.82 -4.59 -27.60
C THR A 41 12.64 -3.88 -28.67
N VAL A 42 12.38 -4.21 -29.94
CA VAL A 42 13.03 -3.56 -31.09
C VAL A 42 12.56 -2.12 -31.10
N ASP A 43 13.50 -1.18 -31.03
CA ASP A 43 13.19 0.25 -31.16
C ASP A 43 12.35 0.45 -32.44
N PRO A 44 11.21 1.17 -32.36
CA PRO A 44 10.37 1.39 -33.53
C PRO A 44 11.17 2.09 -34.64
N PRO A 45 10.83 1.86 -35.92
CA PRO A 45 11.56 2.44 -37.05
C PRO A 45 11.57 3.97 -36.95
N THR A 46 12.77 4.53 -36.77
CA THR A 46 12.98 5.95 -36.55
C THR A 46 13.13 6.70 -37.87
N LYS A 47 12.49 7.86 -38.03
CA LYS A 47 12.65 8.71 -39.21
C LYS A 47 14.02 9.39 -39.24
N ASN A 48 14.34 10.17 -38.21
CA ASN A 48 15.67 10.73 -37.92
C ASN A 48 15.98 10.62 -36.41
N THR A 49 17.25 10.79 -36.05
CA THR A 49 17.70 10.85 -34.64
C THR A 49 18.30 12.23 -34.34
N ILE A 50 17.87 12.83 -33.23
CA ILE A 50 18.36 14.09 -32.67
C ILE A 50 19.03 13.76 -31.33
N TYR A 51 20.25 14.23 -31.12
CA TYR A 51 21.06 13.91 -29.95
C TYR A 51 21.04 15.04 -28.91
N VAL A 52 20.96 14.66 -27.63
CA VAL A 52 20.96 15.54 -26.46
C VAL A 52 22.00 15.05 -25.45
N ASP A 53 22.84 15.96 -24.93
CA ASP A 53 23.92 15.68 -23.98
C ASP A 53 24.12 16.89 -23.05
N ASP A 54 23.94 16.73 -21.74
CA ASP A 54 24.08 17.82 -20.76
C ASP A 54 25.53 18.33 -20.66
N ASP A 55 26.51 17.50 -21.05
CA ASP A 55 27.93 17.84 -21.09
C ASP A 55 28.30 18.82 -22.21
N ASN A 56 27.47 18.97 -23.26
CA ASN A 56 27.72 19.94 -24.33
C ASN A 56 27.38 21.37 -23.89
N THR A 57 28.14 21.91 -22.94
CA THR A 57 27.89 23.21 -22.32
C THR A 57 28.32 24.42 -23.18
N LEU A 58 29.20 24.23 -24.17
CA LEU A 58 29.76 25.31 -25.00
C LEU A 58 29.20 25.35 -26.43
N GLY A 59 28.52 24.30 -26.86
CA GLY A 59 28.04 24.15 -28.22
C GLY A 59 29.18 23.90 -29.24
N PRO A 60 28.87 23.97 -30.54
CA PRO A 60 27.57 24.30 -31.12
C PRO A 60 26.49 23.25 -30.80
N TRP A 61 25.22 23.65 -30.90
CA TRP A 61 24.04 22.81 -30.62
C TRP A 61 23.21 22.66 -31.89
N ASN A 62 23.46 21.60 -32.65
CA ASN A 62 22.72 21.33 -33.89
C ASN A 62 22.01 19.96 -33.91
N GLY A 63 22.06 19.22 -32.80
CA GLY A 63 21.36 17.95 -32.63
C GLY A 63 22.00 16.77 -33.35
N SER A 64 23.18 16.93 -33.95
CA SER A 64 24.00 15.81 -34.45
C SER A 64 24.76 15.13 -33.30
N ALA A 65 25.26 13.92 -33.53
CA ALA A 65 26.03 13.20 -32.51
C ALA A 65 27.31 13.93 -32.07
N ASP A 66 27.96 14.68 -32.98
CA ASP A 66 29.16 15.46 -32.65
C ASP A 66 28.84 16.78 -31.93
N TYR A 67 27.60 17.27 -32.08
CA TYR A 67 27.15 18.58 -31.58
C TYR A 67 25.71 18.49 -31.04
N PRO A 68 25.49 17.66 -30.00
CA PRO A 68 24.16 17.40 -29.45
C PRO A 68 23.57 18.67 -28.83
N TYR A 69 22.25 18.75 -28.69
CA TYR A 69 21.63 19.79 -27.88
C TYR A 69 21.96 19.58 -26.40
N ARG A 70 21.97 20.65 -25.60
CA ARG A 70 22.22 20.53 -24.16
C ARG A 70 20.98 20.06 -23.39
N PHE A 71 19.80 20.56 -23.76
CA PHE A 71 18.54 20.30 -23.08
C PHE A 71 17.64 19.37 -23.90
N ILE A 72 16.86 18.54 -23.23
CA ILE A 72 15.92 17.60 -23.85
C ILE A 72 14.85 18.38 -24.62
N ASN A 73 14.34 19.47 -24.03
CA ASN A 73 13.36 20.32 -24.70
C ASN A 73 13.87 20.92 -26.02
N ASP A 74 15.17 21.19 -26.17
CA ASP A 74 15.75 21.66 -27.43
C ASP A 74 15.73 20.54 -28.49
N GLY A 75 16.02 19.30 -28.09
CA GLY A 75 15.89 18.13 -28.95
C GLY A 75 14.46 17.93 -29.44
N ILE A 76 13.48 18.03 -28.53
CA ILE A 76 12.05 17.93 -28.85
C ILE A 76 11.61 19.08 -29.75
N LEU A 77 12.08 20.30 -29.51
CA LEU A 77 11.74 21.49 -30.32
C LEU A 77 12.09 21.26 -31.81
N HIS A 78 13.22 20.63 -32.09
CA HIS A 78 13.72 20.37 -33.45
C HIS A 78 13.25 19.03 -34.04
N ALA A 79 12.62 18.17 -33.25
CA ALA A 79 12.00 16.94 -33.73
C ALA A 79 10.72 17.19 -34.53
N THR A 80 10.40 16.27 -35.43
CA THR A 80 9.12 16.12 -36.13
C THR A 80 8.53 14.75 -35.83
N ASP A 81 7.24 14.55 -36.12
CA ASP A 81 6.59 13.26 -35.88
C ASP A 81 7.36 12.10 -36.53
N GLY A 82 7.56 11.03 -35.76
CA GLY A 82 8.35 9.85 -36.10
C GLY A 82 9.85 9.97 -35.85
N ASP A 83 10.36 11.14 -35.45
CA ASP A 83 11.77 11.29 -35.07
C ASP A 83 12.04 10.72 -33.66
N THR A 84 13.31 10.45 -33.38
CA THR A 84 13.82 10.04 -32.07
C THR A 84 14.68 11.12 -31.46
N VAL A 85 14.44 11.45 -30.20
CA VAL A 85 15.35 12.24 -29.36
C VAL A 85 16.13 11.27 -28.48
N TYR A 86 17.42 11.09 -28.80
CA TYR A 86 18.35 10.26 -28.06
C TYR A 86 19.10 11.11 -27.03
N VAL A 87 19.05 10.71 -25.76
CA VAL A 87 19.59 11.47 -24.64
C VAL A 87 20.73 10.67 -24.01
N PHE A 88 21.94 11.25 -23.95
CA PHE A 88 23.10 10.62 -23.31
C PHE A 88 22.94 10.53 -21.79
N ASN A 89 23.80 9.76 -21.13
CA ASN A 89 23.83 9.69 -19.66
C ASN A 89 24.17 11.07 -19.08
N GLY A 90 23.49 11.50 -18.03
CA GLY A 90 23.58 12.85 -17.51
C GLY A 90 22.47 13.20 -16.51
N LEU A 91 22.60 14.38 -15.90
CA LEU A 91 21.60 14.95 -15.00
C LEU A 91 20.91 16.16 -15.65
N TYR A 92 19.68 15.95 -16.07
CA TYR A 92 18.85 16.96 -16.73
C TYR A 92 17.90 17.60 -15.72
N ASN A 93 18.29 18.76 -15.20
CA ASN A 93 17.46 19.59 -14.32
C ASN A 93 16.46 20.42 -15.15
N GLU A 94 15.38 19.79 -15.61
CA GLU A 94 14.33 20.43 -16.39
C GLU A 94 12.99 19.68 -16.31
N THR A 95 11.90 20.38 -16.62
CA THR A 95 10.60 19.74 -16.92
C THR A 95 10.44 19.59 -18.43
N VAL A 96 10.08 18.40 -18.91
CA VAL A 96 10.02 18.03 -20.33
C VAL A 96 8.58 18.01 -20.85
N ARG A 97 8.32 18.63 -22.01
CA ARG A 97 7.00 18.60 -22.65
C ARG A 97 7.03 17.89 -23.99
N ILE A 98 6.38 16.73 -24.09
CA ILE A 98 6.23 15.96 -25.32
C ILE A 98 4.89 16.32 -25.97
N ASN A 99 4.94 17.14 -27.00
CA ASN A 99 3.78 17.62 -27.76
C ASN A 99 3.79 17.20 -29.23
N LYS A 100 4.58 16.18 -29.57
CA LYS A 100 4.72 15.59 -30.90
C LYS A 100 4.71 14.06 -30.79
N SER A 101 4.38 13.37 -31.88
CA SER A 101 4.38 11.90 -31.95
C SER A 101 5.81 11.40 -32.13
N ILE A 102 6.61 11.42 -31.06
CA ILE A 102 8.05 11.15 -31.10
C ILE A 102 8.47 10.04 -30.13
N TYR A 103 9.66 9.50 -30.37
CA TYR A 103 10.33 8.57 -29.48
C TYR A 103 11.38 9.34 -28.68
N ILE A 104 11.29 9.36 -27.35
CA ILE A 104 12.37 9.87 -26.50
C ILE A 104 13.01 8.68 -25.78
N ARG A 105 14.34 8.62 -25.84
CA ARG A 105 15.08 7.48 -25.30
C ARG A 105 16.37 7.95 -24.62
N GLY A 106 16.54 7.58 -23.36
CA GLY A 106 17.81 7.68 -22.66
C GLY A 106 18.77 6.57 -23.05
N GLN A 107 20.06 6.84 -22.88
CA GLN A 107 21.14 5.89 -23.12
C GLN A 107 21.00 4.68 -22.20
N GLU A 108 20.86 4.92 -20.90
CA GLU A 108 20.73 3.91 -19.85
C GLU A 108 19.70 4.32 -18.79
N GLN A 109 18.92 3.32 -18.31
CA GLN A 109 17.83 3.54 -17.35
C GLN A 109 18.29 4.24 -16.06
N GLU A 110 19.44 3.86 -15.50
CA GLU A 110 19.91 4.37 -14.20
C GLU A 110 20.69 5.70 -14.30
N ASN A 111 21.25 6.00 -15.48
CA ASN A 111 22.24 7.06 -15.64
C ASN A 111 21.74 8.24 -16.50
N THR A 112 20.61 8.11 -17.20
CA THR A 112 19.93 9.24 -17.84
C THR A 112 18.81 9.74 -16.92
N ILE A 113 19.10 10.78 -16.13
CA ILE A 113 18.24 11.27 -15.05
C ILE A 113 17.56 12.58 -15.45
N ILE A 114 16.24 12.64 -15.36
CA ILE A 114 15.46 13.88 -15.45
C ILE A 114 14.96 14.23 -14.05
N ASP A 115 15.39 15.37 -13.53
CA ASP A 115 15.11 15.82 -12.18
C ASP A 115 14.17 17.04 -12.23
N GLY A 116 12.98 16.89 -11.65
CA GLY A 116 11.96 17.94 -11.60
C GLY A 116 12.20 19.00 -10.53
N GLN A 117 13.20 18.82 -9.65
CA GLN A 117 13.55 19.77 -8.59
C GLN A 117 12.36 20.16 -7.69
N ASN A 118 11.50 19.19 -7.37
CA ASN A 118 10.28 19.34 -6.59
C ASN A 118 9.27 20.32 -7.21
N ASN A 119 9.26 20.45 -8.54
CA ASN A 119 8.44 21.44 -9.23
C ASN A 119 7.59 20.80 -10.36
N ARG A 120 6.27 20.83 -10.18
CA ARG A 120 5.28 20.38 -11.17
C ARG A 120 5.50 18.93 -11.62
N SER A 121 4.81 18.54 -12.69
CA SER A 121 5.08 17.26 -13.36
C SER A 121 6.41 17.30 -14.14
N VAL A 122 7.25 16.27 -13.98
CA VAL A 122 8.60 16.25 -14.59
C VAL A 122 8.53 16.05 -16.10
N ILE A 123 7.74 15.07 -16.57
CA ILE A 123 7.44 14.87 -18.00
C ILE A 123 5.94 15.04 -18.22
N THR A 124 5.55 15.85 -19.20
CA THR A 124 4.13 16.00 -19.63
C THR A 124 3.97 15.59 -21.09
N VAL A 125 3.08 14.62 -21.35
CA VAL A 125 2.76 14.09 -22.68
C VAL A 125 1.38 14.57 -23.12
N THR A 126 1.33 15.30 -24.24
CA THR A 126 0.08 15.86 -24.80
C THR A 126 -0.14 15.49 -26.27
N ALA A 127 0.69 14.64 -26.86
CA ALA A 127 0.53 14.15 -28.22
C ALA A 127 0.46 12.62 -28.23
N ASP A 128 -0.43 12.09 -29.07
CA ASP A 128 -0.64 10.66 -29.21
C ASP A 128 0.62 9.96 -29.75
N ASN A 129 0.73 8.65 -29.54
CA ASN A 129 1.81 7.81 -30.08
C ASN A 129 3.23 8.22 -29.61
N ALA A 130 3.34 8.82 -28.42
CA ALA A 130 4.63 9.07 -27.79
C ALA A 130 5.21 7.78 -27.19
N TYR A 131 6.53 7.64 -27.23
CA TYR A 131 7.25 6.56 -26.54
C TYR A 131 8.34 7.16 -25.65
N ILE A 132 8.33 6.82 -24.37
CA ILE A 132 9.33 7.21 -23.39
C ILE A 132 10.07 5.95 -22.93
N ARG A 133 11.41 5.96 -23.00
CA ARG A 133 12.20 4.79 -22.66
C ARG A 133 13.53 5.11 -21.99
N ARG A 134 13.94 4.31 -20.98
CA ARG A 134 15.28 4.35 -20.36
C ARG A 134 15.62 5.67 -19.70
N PHE A 135 14.72 6.13 -18.83
CA PHE A 135 14.97 7.30 -17.99
C PHE A 135 14.78 6.95 -16.52
N THR A 136 15.59 7.58 -15.68
CA THR A 136 15.23 7.83 -14.29
C THR A 136 14.52 9.19 -14.22
N VAL A 137 13.33 9.23 -13.62
CA VAL A 137 12.52 10.44 -13.46
C VAL A 137 12.24 10.65 -11.98
N ARG A 138 12.60 11.81 -11.42
CA ARG A 138 12.48 12.02 -9.98
C ARG A 138 12.13 13.45 -9.58
N ASN A 139 11.72 13.60 -8.32
CA ASN A 139 11.51 14.88 -7.64
C ASN A 139 10.45 15.73 -8.35
N SER A 140 9.23 15.19 -8.51
CA SER A 140 8.10 16.01 -8.96
C SER A 140 7.67 17.00 -7.88
N GLY A 141 6.80 17.95 -8.23
CA GLY A 141 6.03 18.68 -7.22
C GLY A 141 5.14 17.75 -6.39
N GLY A 142 4.71 18.22 -5.21
CA GLY A 142 3.90 17.45 -4.28
C GLY A 142 2.39 17.65 -4.39
N PHE A 143 1.92 18.53 -5.28
CA PHE A 143 0.50 18.76 -5.46
C PHE A 143 -0.18 17.57 -6.16
N ARG A 144 -1.50 17.40 -5.91
CA ARG A 144 -2.29 16.27 -6.43
C ARG A 144 -2.19 16.08 -7.95
N GLU A 145 -2.03 17.17 -8.70
CA GLU A 145 -1.93 17.16 -10.17
C GLU A 145 -0.53 16.87 -10.71
N ASP A 146 0.47 16.80 -9.84
CA ASP A 146 1.87 16.61 -10.19
C ASP A 146 2.23 15.13 -10.28
N ALA A 147 3.17 14.83 -11.18
CA ALA A 147 3.62 13.47 -11.42
C ALA A 147 5.06 13.41 -11.93
N GLY A 148 5.73 12.28 -11.76
CA GLY A 148 6.95 11.99 -12.50
C GLY A 148 6.67 12.08 -14.01
N ILE A 149 5.65 11.37 -14.47
CA ILE A 149 5.19 11.41 -15.86
C ILE A 149 3.68 11.62 -15.88
N LYS A 150 3.21 12.65 -16.58
CA LYS A 150 1.79 12.95 -16.77
C LYS A 150 1.38 12.72 -18.22
N ILE A 151 0.37 11.87 -18.44
CA ILE A 151 -0.13 11.46 -19.75
C ILE A 151 -1.57 11.97 -19.93
N ALA A 152 -1.74 12.81 -20.94
CA ALA A 152 -3.03 13.29 -21.42
C ALA A 152 -3.22 13.01 -22.92
N ALA A 153 -2.65 11.90 -23.40
CA ALA A 153 -2.64 11.50 -24.81
C ALA A 153 -2.75 9.98 -24.99
N ASN A 154 -3.29 9.54 -26.13
CA ASN A 154 -3.56 8.14 -26.43
C ASN A 154 -2.34 7.40 -26.99
N ALA A 155 -2.38 6.07 -26.96
CA ALA A 155 -1.37 5.21 -27.56
C ALA A 155 0.06 5.50 -27.03
N THR A 156 0.16 5.89 -25.75
CA THR A 156 1.44 6.24 -25.13
C THR A 156 2.12 4.98 -24.58
N LYS A 157 3.43 4.86 -24.85
CA LYS A 157 4.25 3.76 -24.34
C LYS A 157 5.30 4.28 -23.37
N ILE A 158 5.49 3.56 -22.27
CA ILE A 158 6.55 3.82 -21.30
C ILE A 158 7.27 2.50 -21.05
N SER A 159 8.60 2.49 -21.15
CA SER A 159 9.35 1.26 -20.87
C SER A 159 10.72 1.47 -20.27
N GLU A 160 11.16 0.54 -19.42
CA GLU A 160 12.53 0.56 -18.85
C GLU A 160 12.82 1.88 -18.12
N CYS A 161 11.83 2.44 -17.41
CA CYS A 161 11.98 3.67 -16.64
C CYS A 161 11.97 3.41 -15.14
N THR A 162 12.69 4.23 -14.38
CA THR A 162 12.66 4.27 -12.91
C THR A 162 12.02 5.58 -12.48
N ILE A 163 10.93 5.55 -11.71
CA ILE A 163 10.21 6.74 -11.30
C ILE A 163 10.03 6.76 -9.78
N TYR A 164 10.53 7.82 -9.14
CA TYR A 164 10.48 7.95 -7.69
C TYR A 164 10.44 9.38 -7.18
N ARG A 165 10.07 9.55 -5.89
CA ARG A 165 9.87 10.85 -5.25
C ARG A 165 8.93 11.73 -6.07
N ALA A 166 7.72 11.22 -6.29
CA ALA A 166 6.65 11.94 -6.93
C ALA A 166 5.31 11.73 -6.20
N HIS A 167 4.39 12.70 -6.31
CA HIS A 167 3.03 12.52 -5.82
C HIS A 167 2.37 11.32 -6.52
N ALA A 168 2.33 11.34 -7.86
CA ALA A 168 2.13 10.15 -8.68
C ALA A 168 3.38 9.88 -9.53
N GLY A 169 3.94 8.66 -9.51
CA GLY A 169 5.03 8.30 -10.42
C GLY A 169 4.60 8.46 -11.87
N LEU A 170 3.48 7.84 -12.23
CA LEU A 170 2.80 8.01 -13.52
C LEU A 170 1.34 8.38 -13.31
N SER A 171 0.89 9.46 -13.93
CA SER A 171 -0.52 9.89 -13.95
C SER A 171 -1.08 9.76 -15.38
N VAL A 172 -2.19 9.04 -15.54
CA VAL A 172 -2.89 8.81 -16.80
C VAL A 172 -4.36 9.20 -16.64
N GLN A 173 -4.85 10.09 -17.49
CA GLN A 173 -6.22 10.58 -17.37
C GLN A 173 -6.92 10.71 -18.71
N SER A 174 -8.12 10.13 -18.80
CA SER A 174 -9.00 10.25 -19.98
C SER A 174 -8.33 9.83 -21.29
N THR A 175 -7.59 8.71 -21.26
CA THR A 175 -6.83 8.20 -22.42
C THR A 175 -7.22 6.77 -22.78
N SER A 176 -6.75 6.32 -23.94
CA SER A 176 -6.82 4.94 -24.40
C SER A 176 -5.44 4.42 -24.80
N ASP A 177 -5.26 3.10 -24.70
CA ASP A 177 -4.12 2.37 -25.26
C ASP A 177 -2.76 2.74 -24.62
N THR A 178 -2.73 2.87 -23.29
CA THR A 178 -1.49 3.12 -22.54
C THR A 178 -0.79 1.80 -22.20
N VAL A 179 0.50 1.69 -22.54
CA VAL A 179 1.32 0.49 -22.32
C VAL A 179 2.55 0.83 -21.49
N ILE A 180 2.69 0.19 -20.33
CA ILE A 180 3.75 0.42 -19.35
C ILE A 180 4.48 -0.91 -19.14
N THR A 181 5.77 -0.96 -19.44
CA THR A 181 6.52 -2.23 -19.46
C THR A 181 7.90 -2.13 -18.82
N ASN A 182 8.31 -3.10 -18.01
CA ASN A 182 9.67 -3.12 -17.43
C ASN A 182 10.03 -1.86 -16.63
N CYS A 183 9.04 -1.23 -15.98
CA CYS A 183 9.26 0.00 -15.20
C CYS A 183 9.35 -0.30 -13.69
N ARG A 184 10.08 0.54 -12.98
CA ARG A 184 10.16 0.55 -11.51
C ARG A 184 9.54 1.82 -10.96
N PHE A 185 8.62 1.66 -10.02
CA PHE A 185 7.95 2.76 -9.32
C PHE A 185 8.19 2.61 -7.82
N HIS A 186 8.83 3.59 -7.20
CA HIS A 186 9.06 3.55 -5.76
C HIS A 186 9.06 4.90 -5.09
N THR A 187 8.77 4.93 -3.79
CA THR A 187 8.83 6.17 -3.00
C THR A 187 7.93 7.24 -3.64
N ASN A 188 6.69 6.86 -3.96
CA ASN A 188 5.66 7.76 -4.50
C ASN A 188 4.38 7.65 -3.67
N GLY A 189 3.54 8.70 -3.68
CA GLY A 189 2.18 8.57 -3.13
C GLY A 189 1.41 7.48 -3.89
N TYR A 190 1.43 7.57 -5.22
CA TYR A 190 0.95 6.53 -6.13
C TYR A 190 2.07 6.14 -7.10
N GLY A 191 2.40 4.86 -7.25
CA GLY A 191 3.32 4.43 -8.30
C GLY A 191 2.76 4.74 -9.70
N ILE A 192 1.54 4.26 -9.96
CA ILE A 192 0.72 4.64 -11.10
C ILE A 192 -0.67 5.07 -10.62
N MET A 193 -1.20 6.16 -11.17
CA MET A 193 -2.58 6.60 -11.02
C MET A 193 -3.22 6.70 -12.41
N VAL A 194 -4.26 5.91 -12.65
CA VAL A 194 -5.06 5.92 -13.88
C VAL A 194 -6.49 6.31 -13.56
N SER A 195 -7.05 7.25 -14.32
CA SER A 195 -8.45 7.67 -14.18
C SER A 195 -9.18 7.74 -15.52
N SER A 196 -10.43 7.28 -15.53
CA SER A 196 -11.39 7.41 -16.65
C SER A 196 -10.81 6.98 -18.00
N SER A 197 -10.02 5.90 -18.03
CA SER A 197 -9.25 5.47 -19.21
C SER A 197 -9.66 4.06 -19.68
N ALA A 198 -9.14 3.63 -20.83
CA ALA A 198 -9.37 2.29 -21.36
C ALA A 198 -8.11 1.65 -21.95
N PHE A 199 -8.09 0.31 -22.03
CA PHE A 199 -7.02 -0.47 -22.66
C PHE A 199 -5.64 -0.16 -22.06
N VAL A 200 -5.53 -0.36 -20.75
CA VAL A 200 -4.30 -0.10 -20.00
C VAL A 200 -3.56 -1.41 -19.76
N THR A 201 -2.30 -1.47 -20.17
CA THR A 201 -1.42 -2.62 -19.96
C THR A 201 -0.25 -2.25 -19.04
N ILE A 202 -0.09 -3.01 -17.97
CA ILE A 202 1.06 -2.97 -17.05
C ILE A 202 1.71 -4.34 -17.10
N ASP A 203 2.96 -4.43 -17.54
CA ASP A 203 3.67 -5.70 -17.72
C ASP A 203 5.11 -5.62 -17.23
N TYR A 204 5.61 -6.65 -16.53
CA TYR A 204 6.97 -6.67 -15.97
C TYR A 204 7.32 -5.45 -15.10
N CYS A 205 6.34 -4.85 -14.42
CA CYS A 205 6.57 -3.67 -13.59
C CYS A 205 6.75 -4.04 -12.11
N THR A 206 7.62 -3.31 -11.41
CA THR A 206 7.87 -3.49 -9.98
C THR A 206 7.50 -2.23 -9.21
N PHE A 207 6.73 -2.39 -8.13
CA PHE A 207 6.23 -1.32 -7.27
C PHE A 207 6.70 -1.56 -5.84
N TYR A 208 7.43 -0.61 -5.25
CA TYR A 208 7.89 -0.77 -3.87
C TYR A 208 7.97 0.53 -3.09
N HIS A 209 7.68 0.49 -1.78
CA HIS A 209 7.66 1.70 -0.95
C HIS A 209 6.80 2.82 -1.54
N ASN A 210 5.61 2.51 -2.06
CA ASN A 210 4.62 3.52 -2.44
C ASN A 210 3.44 3.48 -1.48
N GLY A 211 2.69 4.58 -1.37
CA GLY A 211 1.40 4.55 -0.69
C GLY A 211 0.45 3.57 -1.37
N VAL A 212 0.28 3.72 -2.68
CA VAL A 212 -0.38 2.72 -3.54
C VAL A 212 0.51 2.41 -4.75
N GLY A 213 0.74 1.12 -5.03
CA GLY A 213 1.54 0.68 -6.19
C GLY A 213 0.91 1.08 -7.52
N ALA A 214 -0.28 0.56 -7.83
CA ALA A 214 -1.08 1.03 -8.96
C ALA A 214 -2.55 1.24 -8.58
N TYR A 215 -3.02 2.47 -8.74
CA TYR A 215 -4.42 2.87 -8.55
C TYR A 215 -5.10 3.11 -9.90
N LEU A 216 -6.17 2.36 -10.19
CA LEU A 216 -6.95 2.47 -11.42
C LEU A 216 -8.42 2.73 -11.09
N SER A 217 -8.89 3.94 -11.38
CA SER A 217 -10.25 4.38 -11.10
C SER A 217 -11.03 4.60 -12.39
N GLU A 218 -12.28 4.13 -12.43
CA GLU A 218 -13.19 4.31 -13.57
C GLU A 218 -12.59 3.84 -14.91
N THR A 219 -11.77 2.80 -14.86
CA THR A 219 -10.94 2.33 -15.97
C THR A 219 -11.44 0.95 -16.46
N HIS A 220 -11.35 0.74 -17.77
CA HIS A 220 -11.91 -0.44 -18.44
C HIS A 220 -10.86 -1.16 -19.29
N CYS A 221 -10.96 -2.48 -19.42
CA CYS A 221 -10.00 -3.30 -20.18
C CYS A 221 -8.58 -3.16 -19.62
N ILE A 222 -8.38 -3.58 -18.37
CA ILE A 222 -7.11 -3.49 -17.64
C ILE A 222 -6.40 -4.83 -17.73
N THR A 223 -5.12 -4.82 -18.11
CA THR A 223 -4.25 -6.00 -18.11
C THR A 223 -3.01 -5.73 -17.25
N ILE A 224 -2.81 -6.56 -16.22
CA ILE A 224 -1.63 -6.53 -15.35
C ILE A 224 -0.97 -7.90 -15.38
N ASN A 225 0.20 -8.01 -16.00
CA ASN A 225 0.92 -9.27 -16.14
C ASN A 225 2.33 -9.16 -15.59
N HIS A 226 2.89 -10.28 -15.10
CA HIS A 226 4.28 -10.37 -14.63
C HIS A 226 4.73 -9.22 -13.73
N SER A 227 3.83 -8.66 -12.93
CA SER A 227 4.08 -7.44 -12.16
C SER A 227 4.09 -7.74 -10.67
N TYR A 228 4.88 -6.97 -9.94
CA TYR A 228 5.25 -7.30 -8.57
C TYR A 228 5.12 -6.09 -7.64
N THR A 229 4.46 -6.27 -6.50
CA THR A 229 4.33 -5.24 -5.45
C THR A 229 4.96 -5.71 -4.14
N ASP A 230 5.81 -4.86 -3.54
CA ASP A 230 6.57 -5.13 -2.31
C ASP A 230 6.58 -3.92 -1.37
N THR A 231 6.24 -4.07 -0.09
CA THR A 231 6.35 -2.98 0.89
C THR A 231 5.58 -1.70 0.48
N ASN A 232 4.41 -1.85 -0.16
CA ASN A 232 3.48 -0.73 -0.42
C ASN A 232 2.38 -0.69 0.63
N GLY A 233 1.66 0.43 0.75
CA GLY A 233 0.39 0.49 1.49
C GLY A 233 -0.64 -0.44 0.87
N ILE A 234 -0.97 -0.20 -0.40
CA ILE A 234 -1.75 -1.13 -1.24
C ILE A 234 -0.97 -1.44 -2.52
N GLY A 235 -0.88 -2.71 -2.91
CA GLY A 235 -0.20 -3.15 -4.12
C GLY A 235 -0.94 -2.72 -5.38
N PHE A 236 -2.11 -3.33 -5.62
CA PHE A 236 -2.97 -3.01 -6.77
C PHE A 236 -4.36 -2.61 -6.28
N PHE A 237 -4.83 -1.43 -6.66
CA PHE A 237 -6.13 -0.92 -6.27
C PHE A 237 -6.95 -0.51 -7.49
N CYS A 238 -8.09 -1.17 -7.71
CA CYS A 238 -9.06 -0.81 -8.73
C CYS A 238 -10.37 -0.34 -8.10
N GLU A 239 -10.91 0.78 -8.59
CA GLU A 239 -12.17 1.35 -8.12
C GLU A 239 -13.09 1.67 -9.31
N ARG A 240 -14.39 1.33 -9.21
CA ARG A 240 -15.39 1.56 -10.28
C ARG A 240 -14.95 1.11 -11.67
N SER A 241 -14.17 0.03 -11.74
CA SER A 241 -13.45 -0.43 -12.94
C SER A 241 -13.93 -1.80 -13.40
N SER A 242 -13.73 -2.14 -14.67
CA SER A 242 -14.18 -3.45 -15.18
C SER A 242 -13.33 -4.06 -16.29
N GLN A 243 -13.52 -5.37 -16.53
CA GLN A 243 -12.70 -6.17 -17.43
C GLN A 243 -11.23 -6.13 -17.03
N ILE A 244 -10.96 -6.59 -15.82
CA ILE A 244 -9.64 -6.55 -15.19
C ILE A 244 -9.04 -7.96 -15.28
N GLN A 245 -7.87 -8.07 -15.90
CA GLN A 245 -7.10 -9.31 -16.00
C GLN A 245 -5.77 -9.12 -15.27
N ILE A 246 -5.54 -9.91 -14.23
CA ILE A 246 -4.26 -9.96 -13.52
C ILE A 246 -3.74 -11.38 -13.61
N SER A 247 -2.56 -11.56 -14.20
CA SER A 247 -1.96 -12.89 -14.34
C SER A 247 -0.48 -12.93 -14.04
N GLU A 248 0.01 -14.06 -13.52
CA GLU A 248 1.44 -14.32 -13.28
C GLU A 248 2.14 -13.20 -12.49
N SER A 249 1.39 -12.57 -11.58
CA SER A 249 1.79 -11.40 -10.80
C SER A 249 1.82 -11.72 -9.31
N ALA A 250 2.52 -10.90 -8.53
CA ALA A 250 2.64 -11.09 -7.09
C ALA A 250 2.46 -9.82 -6.28
N ALA A 251 1.89 -9.98 -5.08
CA ALA A 251 1.88 -8.99 -4.02
C ALA A 251 2.46 -9.64 -2.78
N ARG A 252 3.59 -9.12 -2.28
CA ARG A 252 4.30 -9.68 -1.13
C ARG A 252 4.76 -8.62 -0.14
N ASP A 253 4.71 -8.93 1.15
CA ASP A 253 5.28 -8.08 2.22
C ASP A 253 4.79 -6.62 2.12
N ASN A 254 3.52 -6.43 1.74
CA ASN A 254 2.88 -5.11 1.78
C ASN A 254 2.20 -4.94 3.15
N ASP A 255 1.64 -3.75 3.39
CA ASP A 255 1.05 -3.32 4.66
C ASP A 255 0.25 -4.39 5.41
N ASP A 256 0.45 -4.47 6.74
CA ASP A 256 -0.16 -5.49 7.62
C ASP A 256 -1.68 -5.34 7.77
N ASN A 257 -2.24 -4.16 7.61
CA ASN A 257 -3.68 -3.90 7.63
C ASN A 257 -4.28 -3.94 6.22
N GLU A 258 -3.47 -3.65 5.19
CA GLU A 258 -3.87 -3.54 3.78
C GLU A 258 -3.05 -4.44 2.83
N GLY A 259 -2.47 -3.91 1.76
CA GLY A 259 -1.35 -4.55 1.07
C GLY A 259 -1.60 -5.20 -0.29
N GLY A 260 -2.54 -6.14 -0.42
CA GLY A 260 -2.64 -6.97 -1.63
C GLY A 260 -3.35 -6.31 -2.82
N MET A 261 -4.38 -7.00 -3.34
CA MET A 261 -5.16 -6.58 -4.52
C MET A 261 -6.58 -6.17 -4.10
N PHE A 262 -6.92 -4.90 -4.28
CA PHE A 262 -8.15 -4.29 -3.80
C PHE A 262 -9.05 -3.91 -4.98
N PHE A 263 -10.33 -4.26 -4.85
CA PHE A 263 -11.35 -4.01 -5.87
C PHE A 263 -12.63 -3.50 -5.21
N SER A 264 -12.99 -2.27 -5.52
CA SER A 264 -14.19 -1.60 -5.02
C SER A 264 -15.11 -1.22 -6.18
N ASP A 265 -16.36 -1.67 -6.13
CA ASP A 265 -17.35 -1.42 -7.18
C ASP A 265 -16.92 -1.91 -8.58
N CYS A 266 -16.22 -3.04 -8.62
CA CYS A 266 -15.64 -3.59 -9.84
C CYS A 266 -16.42 -4.78 -10.41
N ALA A 267 -16.22 -5.07 -11.70
CA ALA A 267 -16.83 -6.20 -12.38
C ALA A 267 -15.88 -6.90 -13.38
N PHE A 268 -16.09 -8.21 -13.60
CA PHE A 268 -15.28 -9.01 -14.54
C PHE A 268 -13.79 -8.98 -14.19
N ILE A 269 -13.49 -9.43 -12.96
CA ILE A 269 -12.14 -9.47 -12.40
C ILE A 269 -11.61 -10.90 -12.52
N ASN A 270 -10.52 -11.09 -13.26
CA ASN A 270 -9.82 -12.37 -13.33
C ASN A 270 -8.44 -12.25 -12.70
N ILE A 271 -8.17 -13.08 -11.69
CA ILE A 271 -6.87 -13.17 -11.01
C ILE A 271 -6.38 -14.60 -11.19
N ILE A 272 -5.34 -14.79 -12.01
CA ILE A 272 -4.94 -16.11 -12.49
C ILE A 272 -3.45 -16.32 -12.21
N ASN A 273 -3.08 -17.48 -11.67
CA ASN A 273 -1.68 -17.87 -11.49
C ASN A 273 -0.85 -16.83 -10.68
N CYS A 274 -1.45 -16.23 -9.64
CA CYS A 274 -0.82 -15.16 -8.85
C CYS A 274 -0.37 -15.64 -7.46
N ILE A 275 0.67 -14.99 -6.90
CA ILE A 275 1.20 -15.26 -5.55
C ILE A 275 0.93 -14.06 -4.63
N LEU A 276 0.11 -14.27 -3.61
CA LEU A 276 -0.31 -13.26 -2.65
C LEU A 276 0.18 -13.70 -1.26
N ASN A 277 1.36 -13.20 -0.90
CA ASN A 277 2.12 -13.70 0.24
C ASN A 277 2.36 -12.60 1.27
N HIS A 278 1.96 -12.81 2.52
CA HIS A 278 2.32 -11.88 3.60
C HIS A 278 1.87 -10.43 3.36
N ASN A 279 0.58 -10.24 3.05
CA ASN A 279 -0.09 -8.94 3.04
C ASN A 279 -1.13 -8.91 4.16
N GLY A 280 -1.59 -7.75 4.59
CA GLY A 280 -2.78 -7.62 5.43
C GLY A 280 -3.98 -8.34 4.83
N VAL A 281 -4.32 -7.97 3.61
CA VAL A 281 -5.38 -8.55 2.79
C VAL A 281 -4.80 -8.96 1.44
N GLY A 282 -4.88 -10.25 1.10
CA GLY A 282 -4.44 -10.75 -0.20
C GLY A 282 -5.32 -10.24 -1.34
N VAL A 283 -6.61 -10.58 -1.34
CA VAL A 283 -7.63 -10.02 -2.25
C VAL A 283 -8.79 -9.43 -1.45
N ASN A 284 -9.12 -8.16 -1.71
CA ASN A 284 -10.29 -7.50 -1.15
C ASN A 284 -11.31 -7.21 -2.26
N LEU A 285 -12.49 -7.82 -2.19
CA LEU A 285 -13.63 -7.48 -3.05
C LEU A 285 -14.71 -6.79 -2.21
N LEU A 286 -14.96 -5.52 -2.54
CA LEU A 286 -16.03 -4.71 -1.97
C LEU A 286 -17.04 -4.37 -3.07
N ASN A 287 -18.31 -4.69 -2.84
CA ASN A 287 -19.41 -4.45 -3.77
C ASN A 287 -19.08 -4.85 -5.24
N SER A 288 -18.34 -5.94 -5.40
CA SER A 288 -17.79 -6.37 -6.71
C SER A 288 -18.44 -7.67 -7.17
N THR A 289 -18.49 -7.88 -8.49
CA THR A 289 -19.25 -9.00 -9.08
C THR A 289 -18.50 -9.68 -10.23
N SER A 290 -18.93 -10.90 -10.57
CA SER A 290 -18.41 -11.65 -11.74
C SER A 290 -16.89 -11.78 -11.72
N SER A 291 -16.34 -12.38 -10.66
CA SER A 291 -14.90 -12.49 -10.42
C SER A 291 -14.44 -13.94 -10.46
N PHE A 292 -13.34 -14.21 -11.14
CA PHE A 292 -12.73 -15.53 -11.25
C PHE A 292 -11.31 -15.50 -10.67
N ILE A 293 -11.05 -16.32 -9.66
CA ILE A 293 -9.74 -16.45 -9.02
C ILE A 293 -9.29 -17.90 -9.16
N ASP A 294 -8.19 -18.11 -9.88
CA ASP A 294 -7.76 -19.45 -10.29
C ASP A 294 -6.24 -19.65 -10.23
N HIS A 295 -5.81 -20.84 -9.84
CA HIS A 295 -4.38 -21.21 -9.73
C HIS A 295 -3.54 -20.25 -8.87
N CYS A 296 -4.13 -19.59 -7.88
CA CYS A 296 -3.42 -18.63 -7.02
C CYS A 296 -2.95 -19.27 -5.70
N ASN A 297 -1.87 -18.71 -5.12
CA ASN A 297 -1.40 -19.05 -3.78
C ASN A 297 -1.57 -17.87 -2.83
N PHE A 298 -2.27 -18.12 -1.73
CA PHE A 298 -2.49 -17.18 -0.65
C PHE A 298 -1.86 -17.71 0.63
N SER A 299 -0.75 -17.10 1.04
CA SER A 299 0.03 -17.60 2.16
C SER A 299 0.48 -16.49 3.10
N LEU A 300 0.50 -16.78 4.40
CA LEU A 300 0.98 -15.86 5.45
C LEU A 300 0.25 -14.51 5.49
N ASN A 301 -0.86 -14.31 4.78
CA ASN A 301 -1.60 -13.05 4.86
C ASN A 301 -2.15 -12.88 6.27
N THR A 302 -2.04 -11.66 6.79
CA THR A 302 -2.01 -11.42 8.22
C THR A 302 -3.41 -11.21 8.78
N HIS A 303 -4.30 -10.56 8.02
CA HIS A 303 -5.73 -10.44 8.32
C HIS A 303 -6.57 -11.40 7.48
N PHE A 304 -6.52 -11.28 6.15
CA PHE A 304 -7.39 -12.05 5.25
C PHE A 304 -6.62 -12.49 3.99
N ALA A 305 -6.64 -13.76 3.61
CA ALA A 305 -6.19 -14.12 2.26
C ALA A 305 -7.16 -13.58 1.20
N CYS A 306 -8.47 -13.78 1.39
CA CYS A 306 -9.51 -13.08 0.64
C CYS A 306 -10.58 -12.52 1.59
N ARG A 307 -10.97 -11.26 1.37
CA ARG A 307 -12.10 -10.59 2.02
C ARG A 307 -13.16 -10.26 0.98
N PHE A 308 -14.39 -10.74 1.17
CA PHE A 308 -15.54 -10.42 0.33
C PHE A 308 -16.62 -9.74 1.16
N LYS A 309 -16.94 -8.49 0.82
CA LYS A 309 -17.99 -7.71 1.49
C LYS A 309 -18.97 -7.19 0.46
N GLU A 310 -20.25 -7.45 0.70
CA GLU A 310 -21.36 -7.00 -0.17
C GLU A 310 -21.20 -7.44 -1.64
N SER A 311 -20.41 -8.50 -1.86
CA SER A 311 -20.00 -8.95 -3.17
C SER A 311 -20.84 -10.16 -3.56
N ALA A 312 -21.83 -9.93 -4.42
CA ALA A 312 -22.82 -10.92 -4.78
C ALA A 312 -22.74 -11.26 -6.26
N SER A 313 -23.03 -12.53 -6.58
CA SER A 313 -23.15 -13.05 -7.94
C SER A 313 -21.84 -13.24 -8.71
N GLY A 314 -21.68 -14.43 -9.29
CA GLY A 314 -20.64 -14.72 -10.28
C GLY A 314 -19.20 -14.80 -9.73
N ILE A 315 -19.00 -14.90 -8.42
CA ILE A 315 -17.67 -15.07 -7.82
C ILE A 315 -17.33 -16.56 -7.72
N VAL A 316 -16.21 -16.96 -8.33
CA VAL A 316 -15.75 -18.35 -8.39
C VAL A 316 -14.25 -18.42 -8.07
N LEU A 317 -13.91 -19.24 -7.09
CA LEU A 317 -12.54 -19.56 -6.69
C LEU A 317 -12.29 -21.04 -7.00
N THR A 318 -11.25 -21.36 -7.77
CA THR A 318 -10.88 -22.74 -8.09
C THR A 318 -9.38 -22.95 -8.16
N ASN A 319 -8.90 -24.17 -7.90
CA ASN A 319 -7.48 -24.54 -7.97
C ASN A 319 -6.54 -23.62 -7.16
N ASN A 320 -7.02 -23.07 -6.04
CA ASN A 320 -6.24 -22.16 -5.21
C ASN A 320 -5.68 -22.84 -3.96
N ILE A 321 -4.55 -22.34 -3.48
CA ILE A 321 -3.93 -22.74 -2.21
C ILE A 321 -4.13 -21.61 -1.20
N PHE A 322 -4.73 -21.93 -0.05
CA PHE A 322 -4.87 -21.02 1.09
C PHE A 322 -4.19 -21.64 2.31
N THR A 323 -3.02 -21.14 2.69
CA THR A 323 -2.24 -21.77 3.76
C THR A 323 -1.53 -20.82 4.69
N GLN A 324 -1.44 -21.19 5.97
CA GLN A 324 -0.67 -20.46 6.98
C GLN A 324 -1.06 -18.99 7.15
N ASN A 325 -2.24 -18.57 6.71
CA ASN A 325 -2.73 -17.20 6.94
C ASN A 325 -3.00 -17.00 8.45
N LEU A 326 -2.64 -15.84 8.98
CA LEU A 326 -2.54 -15.60 10.43
C LEU A 326 -3.89 -15.35 11.10
N ARG A 327 -4.93 -15.06 10.32
CA ARG A 327 -6.33 -15.06 10.78
C ARG A 327 -7.22 -15.88 9.86
N TYR A 328 -7.69 -15.30 8.76
CA TYR A 328 -8.69 -15.92 7.90
C TYR A 328 -8.09 -16.23 6.52
N ALA A 329 -8.32 -17.44 6.01
CA ALA A 329 -8.16 -17.66 4.58
C ALA A 329 -9.27 -16.92 3.82
N LEU A 330 -10.53 -17.32 4.02
CA LEU A 330 -11.67 -16.65 3.41
C LEU A 330 -12.53 -15.98 4.47
N TYR A 331 -12.73 -14.67 4.36
CA TYR A 331 -13.71 -13.90 5.13
C TYR A 331 -14.81 -13.38 4.21
N SER A 332 -16.07 -13.58 4.60
CA SER A 332 -17.21 -13.16 3.81
C SER A 332 -18.30 -12.50 4.65
N GLU A 333 -18.83 -11.38 4.16
CA GLU A 333 -19.99 -10.70 4.72
C GLU A 333 -20.97 -10.30 3.60
N ASN A 334 -22.26 -10.64 3.74
CA ASN A 334 -23.32 -10.30 2.79
C ASN A 334 -22.98 -10.64 1.33
N SER A 335 -22.33 -11.78 1.10
CA SER A 335 -21.77 -12.13 -0.21
C SER A 335 -22.22 -13.50 -0.71
N THR A 336 -22.06 -13.78 -2.00
CA THR A 336 -22.39 -15.09 -2.59
C THR A 336 -21.31 -15.53 -3.56
N PHE A 337 -20.71 -16.69 -3.31
CA PHE A 337 -19.62 -17.22 -4.14
C PHE A 337 -19.51 -18.75 -4.08
N THR A 338 -18.74 -19.30 -5.03
CA THR A 338 -18.34 -20.72 -5.04
C THR A 338 -16.83 -20.81 -4.81
N VAL A 339 -16.41 -21.72 -3.95
CA VAL A 339 -15.01 -22.13 -3.80
C VAL A 339 -14.94 -23.64 -3.90
N SER A 340 -14.17 -24.16 -4.83
CA SER A 340 -14.06 -25.61 -5.06
C SER A 340 -12.68 -25.99 -5.56
N TRP A 341 -12.28 -27.25 -5.42
CA TRP A 341 -10.97 -27.74 -5.88
C TRP A 341 -9.78 -26.99 -5.29
N CYS A 342 -9.95 -26.40 -4.10
CA CYS A 342 -8.92 -25.67 -3.39
C CYS A 342 -8.37 -26.45 -2.20
N ASN A 343 -7.15 -26.10 -1.79
CA ASN A 343 -6.53 -26.57 -0.56
C ASN A 343 -6.59 -25.46 0.50
N LEU A 344 -7.39 -25.63 1.56
CA LEU A 344 -7.46 -24.74 2.71
C LEU A 344 -6.90 -25.46 3.93
N TYR A 345 -5.69 -25.09 4.37
CA TYR A 345 -5.04 -25.79 5.48
C TYR A 345 -4.05 -24.92 6.26
N ARG A 346 -3.98 -25.15 7.58
CA ARG A 346 -3.07 -24.47 8.52
C ARG A 346 -3.36 -22.98 8.66
N ASN A 347 -4.57 -22.52 8.34
CA ASN A 347 -4.98 -21.14 8.62
C ASN A 347 -5.35 -21.00 10.10
N LYS A 348 -4.85 -19.96 10.77
CA LYS A 348 -4.82 -19.89 12.25
C LYS A 348 -6.20 -19.83 12.89
N ASN A 349 -7.06 -18.90 12.42
CA ASN A 349 -8.38 -18.69 12.98
C ASN A 349 -9.43 -19.46 12.17
N TYR A 350 -9.51 -19.23 10.86
CA TYR A 350 -10.49 -19.88 9.98
C TYR A 350 -9.93 -20.16 8.59
N GLY A 351 -10.31 -21.32 8.03
CA GLY A 351 -10.26 -21.56 6.58
C GLY A 351 -11.37 -20.78 5.87
N LEU A 352 -12.59 -20.82 6.40
CA LEU A 352 -13.73 -20.07 5.89
C LEU A 352 -14.59 -19.51 7.03
N TYR A 353 -14.63 -18.18 7.14
CA TYR A 353 -15.57 -17.45 7.98
C TYR A 353 -16.58 -16.70 7.13
N ALA A 354 -17.86 -16.83 7.48
CA ALA A 354 -18.97 -16.23 6.75
C ALA A 354 -20.03 -15.65 7.69
N LYS A 355 -20.53 -14.46 7.34
CA LYS A 355 -21.64 -13.76 8.01
C LYS A 355 -22.68 -13.35 6.96
N SER A 356 -23.90 -13.87 7.07
CA SER A 356 -24.99 -13.56 6.15
C SER A 356 -24.64 -13.82 4.66
N SER A 357 -23.89 -14.88 4.40
CA SER A 357 -23.38 -15.21 3.06
C SER A 357 -23.83 -16.61 2.61
N VAL A 358 -24.06 -16.77 1.31
CA VAL A 358 -24.44 -18.05 0.69
C VAL A 358 -23.26 -18.60 -0.10
N ILE A 359 -22.78 -19.79 0.27
CA ILE A 359 -21.48 -20.30 -0.22
C ILE A 359 -21.59 -21.77 -0.58
N ASP A 360 -21.20 -22.11 -1.81
CA ASP A 360 -20.86 -23.49 -2.16
C ASP A 360 -19.35 -23.68 -1.96
N ALA A 361 -18.99 -24.44 -0.93
CA ALA A 361 -17.61 -24.78 -0.55
C ALA A 361 -17.34 -26.28 -0.69
N SER A 362 -18.05 -26.96 -1.60
CA SER A 362 -17.84 -28.37 -1.91
C SER A 362 -16.52 -28.61 -2.69
N TYR A 363 -16.04 -29.85 -2.65
CA TYR A 363 -14.83 -30.31 -3.33
C TYR A 363 -13.53 -29.60 -2.93
N ASN A 364 -13.44 -29.11 -1.70
CA ASN A 364 -12.19 -28.59 -1.12
C ASN A 364 -11.53 -29.58 -0.16
N TRP A 365 -10.21 -29.50 -0.02
CA TRP A 365 -9.47 -30.17 1.06
C TRP A 365 -9.23 -29.20 2.21
N TRP A 366 -9.61 -29.60 3.42
CA TRP A 366 -9.61 -28.74 4.62
C TRP A 366 -8.45 -29.03 5.59
N GLY A 367 -7.34 -29.58 5.07
CA GLY A 367 -6.20 -30.02 5.87
C GLY A 367 -6.36 -31.40 6.55
N ALA A 368 -7.53 -32.04 6.46
CA ALA A 368 -7.78 -33.37 7.02
C ALA A 368 -8.86 -34.18 6.28
N ARG A 369 -8.79 -35.50 6.36
CA ARG A 369 -9.79 -36.45 5.81
C ARG A 369 -11.20 -36.21 6.33
N SER A 370 -11.33 -35.68 7.55
CA SER A 370 -12.61 -35.44 8.22
C SER A 370 -13.40 -34.24 7.68
N GLY A 371 -12.80 -33.42 6.81
CA GLY A 371 -13.41 -32.16 6.37
C GLY A 371 -13.22 -31.03 7.40
N PRO A 372 -13.92 -29.89 7.22
CA PRO A 372 -13.72 -28.68 8.02
C PRO A 372 -14.06 -28.89 9.51
N ALA A 373 -13.28 -28.26 10.38
CA ALA A 373 -13.49 -28.29 11.84
C ALA A 373 -14.35 -27.12 12.31
N HIS A 374 -15.63 -27.33 12.63
CA HIS A 374 -16.48 -26.21 13.08
C HIS A 374 -16.09 -25.62 14.46
N THR A 375 -15.38 -26.38 15.31
CA THR A 375 -14.97 -25.96 16.66
C THR A 375 -13.48 -25.65 16.80
N GLY A 376 -12.65 -25.95 15.79
CA GLY A 376 -11.20 -25.76 15.86
C GLY A 376 -10.44 -26.72 16.78
N LEU A 377 -11.08 -27.79 17.28
CA LEU A 377 -10.47 -28.80 18.17
C LEU A 377 -9.75 -29.93 17.42
N THR A 378 -9.83 -29.96 16.09
CA THR A 378 -9.13 -30.95 15.25
C THR A 378 -8.04 -30.25 14.43
N LYS A 379 -7.24 -31.03 13.70
CA LYS A 379 -6.18 -30.51 12.83
C LYS A 379 -6.71 -29.87 11.53
N ALA A 380 -8.00 -29.98 11.25
CA ALA A 380 -8.60 -29.40 10.05
C ALA A 380 -8.88 -27.91 10.23
N ASP A 381 -8.90 -27.17 9.13
CA ASP A 381 -9.23 -25.75 9.14
C ASP A 381 -10.69 -25.50 9.52
N ARG A 382 -10.94 -24.35 10.17
CA ARG A 382 -12.29 -24.02 10.64
C ARG A 382 -13.16 -23.51 9.49
N GLY A 383 -14.40 -23.99 9.46
CA GLY A 383 -15.47 -23.47 8.61
C GLY A 383 -16.67 -23.02 9.45
N THR A 384 -17.28 -21.88 9.13
CA THR A 384 -18.54 -21.46 9.76
C THR A 384 -19.61 -22.56 9.65
N LEU A 385 -20.22 -22.92 10.78
CA LEU A 385 -21.33 -23.88 10.82
C LEU A 385 -22.66 -23.18 10.52
N ASN A 386 -23.06 -23.19 9.25
CA ASN A 386 -24.37 -22.71 8.81
C ASN A 386 -24.90 -23.59 7.66
N PRO A 387 -25.53 -24.74 7.97
CA PRO A 387 -25.89 -25.74 6.95
C PRO A 387 -27.03 -25.30 6.02
N ARG A 388 -27.69 -24.17 6.27
CA ARG A 388 -28.72 -23.62 5.38
C ARG A 388 -28.12 -22.83 4.22
N GLU A 389 -27.01 -22.16 4.47
CA GLU A 389 -26.42 -21.19 3.55
C GLU A 389 -25.04 -21.62 3.05
N ILE A 390 -24.37 -22.56 3.72
CA ILE A 390 -23.02 -23.02 3.38
C ILE A 390 -23.01 -24.53 3.15
N ILE A 391 -22.55 -24.94 1.96
CA ILE A 391 -22.44 -26.34 1.56
C ILE A 391 -20.97 -26.74 1.57
N TYR A 392 -20.61 -27.69 2.43
CA TYR A 392 -19.25 -28.25 2.47
C TYR A 392 -19.13 -29.65 1.84
N LYS A 393 -20.25 -30.33 1.61
CA LYS A 393 -20.26 -31.74 1.17
C LYS A 393 -20.58 -31.84 -0.33
N PRO A 394 -19.89 -32.73 -1.06
CA PRO A 394 -18.75 -33.53 -0.61
C PRO A 394 -17.49 -32.67 -0.41
N TRP A 395 -16.59 -33.06 0.49
CA TRP A 395 -15.24 -32.49 0.61
C TRP A 395 -14.20 -33.53 0.19
N LEU A 396 -12.97 -33.10 -0.14
CA LEU A 396 -11.88 -33.98 -0.51
C LEU A 396 -11.22 -34.61 0.73
N THR A 397 -10.83 -35.88 0.61
CA THR A 397 -10.17 -36.62 1.69
C THR A 397 -8.63 -36.59 1.60
N PHE A 398 -8.09 -36.01 0.53
CA PHE A 398 -6.66 -35.81 0.30
C PHE A 398 -6.44 -34.43 -0.33
N PRO A 399 -5.23 -33.85 -0.19
CA PRO A 399 -4.89 -32.58 -0.85
C PRO A 399 -5.09 -32.68 -2.36
N MET A 400 -5.65 -31.65 -2.97
CA MET A 400 -5.72 -31.54 -4.42
C MET A 400 -4.30 -31.36 -4.98
N PRO A 401 -3.83 -32.22 -5.90
CA PRO A 401 -2.53 -32.06 -6.57
C PRO A 401 -2.63 -31.05 -7.72
N ASP A 402 -1.48 -30.55 -8.19
CA ASP A 402 -1.34 -29.76 -9.42
C ASP A 402 -2.24 -28.50 -9.45
N ILE A 403 -2.30 -27.79 -8.31
CA ILE A 403 -3.02 -26.52 -8.16
C ILE A 403 -2.09 -25.42 -7.63
N GLY A 404 -2.55 -24.18 -7.64
CA GLY A 404 -1.74 -23.01 -7.31
C GLY A 404 -0.75 -22.65 -8.42
N PRO A 405 0.15 -21.69 -8.17
CA PRO A 405 1.02 -21.16 -9.20
C PRO A 405 2.11 -22.14 -9.62
N ASP A 406 2.48 -22.11 -10.90
CA ASP A 406 3.53 -22.95 -11.50
C ASP A 406 4.92 -22.29 -11.56
N TRP A 407 5.06 -21.13 -10.89
CA TRP A 407 6.29 -20.34 -10.81
C TRP A 407 6.62 -19.97 -9.35
N ASP A 408 7.83 -19.45 -9.14
CA ASP A 408 8.39 -19.14 -7.81
C ASP A 408 8.69 -17.64 -7.71
N VAL A 409 8.05 -16.97 -6.75
CA VAL A 409 8.17 -15.51 -6.58
C VAL A 409 9.61 -15.06 -6.35
N ASN A 410 10.43 -15.79 -5.60
CA ASN A 410 11.80 -15.40 -5.30
C ASN A 410 12.73 -15.57 -6.52
N LYS A 411 12.40 -16.51 -7.42
CA LYS A 411 13.16 -16.72 -8.66
C LYS A 411 12.76 -15.74 -9.75
N THR A 412 11.48 -15.37 -9.82
CA THR A 412 10.95 -14.46 -10.84
C THR A 412 11.17 -13.00 -10.47
N PHE A 413 10.91 -12.63 -9.21
CA PHE A 413 11.03 -11.28 -8.70
C PHE A 413 12.02 -11.24 -7.53
N PRO A 414 13.29 -10.89 -7.79
CA PRO A 414 14.22 -10.52 -6.74
C PRO A 414 13.61 -9.41 -5.88
N LYS A 415 13.81 -9.48 -4.56
CA LYS A 415 13.37 -8.38 -3.71
C LYS A 415 14.04 -7.07 -4.16
N PRO A 416 13.28 -5.98 -4.34
CA PRO A 416 13.85 -4.70 -4.70
C PRO A 416 14.76 -4.22 -3.57
N THR A 417 15.91 -3.66 -3.93
CA THR A 417 16.77 -2.97 -2.97
C THR A 417 16.23 -1.56 -2.79
N TYR A 418 15.91 -1.20 -1.55
CA TYR A 418 15.57 0.16 -1.17
C TYR A 418 16.80 0.85 -0.58
N THR A 419 17.09 2.05 -1.07
CA THR A 419 17.99 3.00 -0.42
C THR A 419 17.16 4.23 -0.12
N ASP A 420 17.22 4.74 1.10
CA ASP A 420 16.54 5.98 1.44
C ASP A 420 17.00 7.06 0.44
N SER A 421 16.00 7.62 -0.26
CA SER A 421 16.21 8.61 -1.31
C SER A 421 16.00 10.03 -0.81
N TRP A 422 15.81 10.18 0.51
CA TRP A 422 15.61 11.48 1.13
C TRP A 422 16.89 12.31 1.06
N PRO A 423 16.82 13.54 0.53
CA PRO A 423 17.98 14.42 0.49
C PRO A 423 18.25 14.91 1.91
N GLU A 424 19.41 14.60 2.49
CA GLU A 424 19.83 15.05 3.82
C GLU A 424 19.92 16.60 3.87
N HIS A 425 18.80 17.27 4.13
CA HIS A 425 18.71 18.72 4.01
C HIS A 425 17.76 19.30 5.06
N ILE A 426 18.16 19.25 6.33
CA ILE A 426 17.76 20.24 7.31
C ILE A 426 18.94 21.21 7.43
N SER A 427 18.69 22.50 7.22
CA SER A 427 19.70 23.55 7.32
C SER A 427 19.25 24.62 8.30
N PHE A 428 20.16 25.05 9.16
CA PHE A 428 19.91 26.09 10.15
C PHE A 428 20.49 27.44 9.71
N LEU A 429 19.89 28.54 10.19
CA LEU A 429 20.41 29.90 9.94
C LEU A 429 21.44 30.34 11.00
N ASP A 430 21.48 29.63 12.12
CA ASP A 430 22.39 29.89 13.21
C ASP A 430 23.83 29.51 12.85
N PRO A 431 24.85 30.11 13.48
CA PRO A 431 26.25 29.77 13.23
C PRO A 431 26.56 28.30 13.50
N ASP A 432 27.35 27.71 12.62
CA ASP A 432 27.94 26.38 12.69
C ASP A 432 29.43 26.57 12.35
N THR A 433 30.27 26.51 13.39
CA THR A 433 31.67 26.96 13.34
C THR A 433 32.59 25.93 12.69
N ASP A 434 32.29 24.63 12.79
CA ASP A 434 33.09 23.56 12.18
C ASP A 434 32.45 22.90 10.95
N GLY A 435 31.20 23.26 10.63
CA GLY A 435 30.51 22.91 9.39
C GLY A 435 29.97 21.49 9.39
N ASP A 436 29.62 20.94 10.55
CA ASP A 436 29.10 19.58 10.69
C ASP A 436 27.57 19.47 10.58
N GLY A 437 26.89 20.63 10.49
CA GLY A 437 25.46 20.75 10.28
C GLY A 437 24.66 21.09 11.54
N ALA A 438 25.24 20.94 12.74
CA ALA A 438 24.59 21.34 13.99
C ALA A 438 24.91 22.81 14.34
N PRO A 439 23.94 23.58 14.88
CA PRO A 439 24.24 24.94 15.35
C PRO A 439 25.11 24.98 16.61
N ASP A 440 26.07 25.91 16.68
CA ASP A 440 26.98 26.10 17.82
C ASP A 440 26.23 26.18 19.16
N GLY A 441 25.08 26.86 19.15
CA GLY A 441 24.26 27.06 20.34
C GLY A 441 23.61 25.77 20.85
N TRP A 442 23.20 24.89 19.93
CA TRP A 442 22.63 23.58 20.26
C TRP A 442 23.71 22.64 20.79
N GLU A 443 24.88 22.62 20.14
CA GLU A 443 26.02 21.83 20.60
C GLU A 443 26.44 22.18 22.03
N ILE A 444 26.59 23.47 22.33
CA ILE A 444 26.93 23.95 23.69
C ILE A 444 25.85 23.53 24.70
N LYS A 445 24.57 23.60 24.33
CA LYS A 445 23.44 23.21 25.20
C LYS A 445 23.56 21.74 25.60
N TRP A 446 23.93 20.87 24.66
CA TRP A 446 23.98 19.42 24.84
C TRP A 446 25.37 18.86 25.15
N GLY A 447 26.39 19.72 25.24
CA GLY A 447 27.74 19.36 25.69
C GLY A 447 28.69 18.89 24.59
N TYR A 448 28.35 19.13 23.32
CA TYR A 448 29.26 19.02 22.18
C TYR A 448 30.18 20.24 22.11
N ASN A 449 31.21 20.19 21.26
CA ASN A 449 32.20 21.26 21.13
C ASN A 449 32.13 21.88 19.74
N PRO A 450 31.66 23.14 19.60
CA PRO A 450 31.36 23.76 18.30
C PRO A 450 32.57 24.06 17.41
N ALA A 451 33.75 23.58 17.77
CA ALA A 451 34.96 23.74 16.97
C ALA A 451 35.57 22.38 16.59
N VAL A 452 34.86 21.29 16.83
CA VAL A 452 35.28 19.92 16.58
C VAL A 452 34.13 19.17 15.92
N TRP A 453 34.28 18.98 14.61
CA TRP A 453 33.35 18.23 13.76
C TRP A 453 32.92 16.89 14.39
N ASP A 454 31.62 16.68 14.50
CA ASP A 454 30.95 15.44 14.88
C ASP A 454 29.97 14.98 13.78
N ASP A 455 29.72 13.67 13.65
CA ASP A 455 28.83 13.14 12.60
C ASP A 455 27.34 13.24 12.99
N HIS A 456 26.84 14.47 13.20
CA HIS A 456 25.49 14.71 13.72
C HIS A 456 24.36 14.09 12.87
N TYR A 457 24.57 13.86 11.57
CA TYR A 457 23.60 13.19 10.71
C TYR A 457 23.43 11.69 11.02
N HIS A 458 24.41 11.06 11.66
CA HIS A 458 24.39 9.63 12.01
C HIS A 458 24.44 9.36 13.52
N LEU A 459 24.54 10.42 14.34
CA LEU A 459 24.49 10.32 15.79
C LEU A 459 23.04 10.34 16.29
N ASP A 460 22.64 9.25 16.94
CA ASP A 460 21.38 9.06 17.68
C ASP A 460 21.75 8.44 19.05
N PRO A 461 22.04 9.26 20.08
CA PRO A 461 22.59 8.74 21.34
C PRO A 461 21.60 7.92 22.18
N ASP A 462 20.29 8.13 22.07
CA ASP A 462 19.27 7.47 22.88
C ASP A 462 18.46 6.38 22.15
N ASN A 463 18.69 6.23 20.84
CA ASN A 463 18.13 5.22 19.95
C ASN A 463 16.59 5.31 19.83
N ASP A 464 16.07 6.51 19.67
CA ASP A 464 14.68 6.76 19.25
C ASP A 464 14.52 7.01 17.74
N SER A 465 15.61 6.84 16.98
CA SER A 465 15.70 7.05 15.54
C SER A 465 15.63 8.51 15.10
N LEU A 466 15.75 9.48 16.01
CA LEU A 466 16.01 10.88 15.69
C LEU A 466 17.52 11.13 15.76
N ASN A 467 18.12 11.51 14.62
CA ASN A 467 19.53 11.92 14.65
C ASN A 467 19.67 13.32 15.25
N ASN A 468 20.89 13.71 15.63
CA ASN A 468 21.13 15.01 16.24
C ASN A 468 20.67 16.20 15.36
N ILE A 469 20.62 16.06 14.04
CA ILE A 469 20.11 17.11 13.14
C ILE A 469 18.58 17.23 13.23
N GLU A 470 17.86 16.12 13.33
CA GLU A 470 16.42 16.08 13.58
C GLU A 470 16.11 16.59 15.01
N GLU A 471 16.93 16.25 15.99
CA GLU A 471 16.88 16.79 17.36
C GLU A 471 17.10 18.32 17.40
N CYS A 472 18.07 18.84 16.65
CA CYS A 472 18.28 20.28 16.46
C CYS A 472 17.03 20.96 15.91
N TYR A 473 16.38 20.35 14.91
CA TYR A 473 15.16 20.87 14.30
C TYR A 473 14.00 20.93 15.30
N MET A 474 13.92 19.94 16.20
CA MET A 474 12.87 19.82 17.20
C MET A 474 13.20 20.43 18.57
N ASP A 475 14.41 20.99 18.75
CA ASP A 475 14.85 21.66 19.99
C ASP A 475 13.86 22.75 20.48
N PRO A 476 13.25 23.59 19.62
CA PRO A 476 12.25 24.58 20.05
C PRO A 476 11.00 23.96 20.70
N TYR A 477 10.74 22.68 20.41
CA TYR A 477 9.60 21.91 20.91
C TYR A 477 9.97 20.99 22.07
N GLY A 478 11.23 21.01 22.51
CA GLY A 478 11.68 20.31 23.71
C GLY A 478 12.28 18.93 23.46
N ALA A 479 12.75 18.65 22.24
CA ALA A 479 13.55 17.46 21.94
C ALA A 479 14.85 17.43 22.79
N ASN A 480 15.34 16.24 23.06
CA ASN A 480 16.49 15.93 23.89
C ASN A 480 17.25 14.72 23.32
N PRO A 481 18.48 14.92 22.81
CA PRO A 481 19.26 13.86 22.14
C PRO A 481 19.72 12.72 23.07
N PHE A 482 19.40 12.78 24.36
CA PHE A 482 19.77 11.78 25.36
C PHE A 482 18.57 11.18 26.09
N THR A 483 17.34 11.46 25.67
CA THR A 483 16.11 10.89 26.23
C THR A 483 15.08 10.70 25.13
N LYS A 484 14.73 9.43 24.86
CA LYS A 484 13.80 9.05 23.80
C LYS A 484 12.61 9.99 23.69
N ASP A 485 12.51 10.62 22.55
CA ASP A 485 11.43 11.47 22.13
C ASP A 485 10.59 10.76 21.06
N VAL A 486 9.28 10.98 21.13
CA VAL A 486 8.34 10.55 20.10
C VAL A 486 7.48 11.74 19.75
N PHE A 487 7.46 12.10 18.46
CA PHE A 487 6.60 13.17 17.96
C PHE A 487 5.39 12.57 17.26
N LEU A 488 4.20 12.98 17.70
CA LEU A 488 2.92 12.53 17.17
C LEU A 488 2.09 13.74 16.76
N GLU A 489 1.70 13.81 15.50
CA GLU A 489 0.81 14.85 14.98
C GLU A 489 -0.59 14.30 14.77
N PHE A 490 -1.59 15.08 15.19
CA PHE A 490 -2.99 14.83 14.86
C PHE A 490 -3.55 15.92 13.96
N ASP A 491 -4.03 15.49 12.80
CA ASP A 491 -5.02 16.25 12.04
C ASP A 491 -6.41 15.67 12.27
N TRP A 492 -7.43 16.51 12.09
CA TRP A 492 -8.79 16.05 12.23
C TRP A 492 -9.75 16.75 11.29
N THR A 493 -10.64 16.00 10.67
CA THR A 493 -11.71 16.62 9.87
C THR A 493 -12.74 17.27 10.78
N LYS A 494 -13.31 18.40 10.34
CA LYS A 494 -14.50 18.96 10.97
C LYS A 494 -15.64 17.93 10.95
N SER A 495 -16.08 17.53 12.14
CA SER A 495 -17.13 16.53 12.33
C SER A 495 -18.46 16.99 11.73
N LEU A 496 -19.14 16.09 11.01
CA LEU A 496 -20.51 16.29 10.54
C LEU A 496 -21.54 15.89 11.60
N THR A 497 -21.10 15.12 12.60
CA THR A 497 -21.92 14.77 13.76
C THR A 497 -22.18 16.02 14.62
N THR A 498 -23.46 16.30 14.89
CA THR A 498 -23.88 17.52 15.60
C THR A 498 -23.28 17.58 17.00
N ASN A 499 -22.68 18.74 17.35
CA ASN A 499 -22.01 18.97 18.64
C ASN A 499 -20.87 17.98 18.96
N ALA A 500 -20.29 17.32 17.96
CA ALA A 500 -19.10 16.49 18.11
C ALA A 500 -17.89 17.17 17.45
N THR A 501 -16.70 16.79 17.90
CA THR A 501 -15.41 17.18 17.31
C THR A 501 -14.53 15.96 17.15
N ASN A 502 -13.78 15.91 16.04
CA ASN A 502 -12.74 14.91 15.82
C ASN A 502 -11.40 15.30 16.46
N LYS A 503 -11.25 16.53 16.97
CA LYS A 503 -10.05 16.91 17.72
C LYS A 503 -9.94 16.00 18.95
N PRO A 504 -8.81 15.30 19.15
CA PRO A 504 -8.63 14.46 20.33
C PRO A 504 -8.64 15.35 21.59
N PRO A 505 -9.31 14.94 22.69
CA PRO A 505 -9.42 15.81 23.85
C PRO A 505 -8.13 15.81 24.69
N ALA A 506 -7.79 16.97 25.27
CA ALA A 506 -6.54 17.17 26.00
C ALA A 506 -6.37 16.23 27.22
N GLN A 507 -7.46 15.84 27.87
CA GLN A 507 -7.42 14.93 29.02
C GLN A 507 -6.96 13.52 28.61
N GLU A 508 -7.47 12.99 27.51
CA GLU A 508 -7.07 11.69 26.97
C GLU A 508 -5.67 11.75 26.36
N ILE A 509 -5.29 12.86 25.70
CA ILE A 509 -3.91 13.09 25.26
C ILE A 509 -2.93 13.03 26.45
N THR A 510 -3.27 13.69 27.56
CA THR A 510 -2.43 13.66 28.78
C THR A 510 -2.25 12.22 29.29
N GLN A 511 -3.30 11.39 29.24
CA GLN A 511 -3.20 9.98 29.66
C GLN A 511 -2.31 9.15 28.74
N MET A 512 -2.33 9.42 27.44
CA MET A 512 -1.42 8.82 26.47
C MET A 512 0.03 9.23 26.78
N ILE A 513 0.29 10.53 26.98
CA ILE A 513 1.62 11.05 27.37
C ILE A 513 2.10 10.40 28.67
N ASP A 514 1.25 10.32 29.68
CA ASP A 514 1.57 9.67 30.96
C ASP A 514 1.95 8.19 30.78
N ALA A 515 1.40 7.50 29.77
CA ALA A 515 1.74 6.10 29.48
C ALA A 515 3.18 5.95 28.96
N PHE A 516 3.59 6.79 28.01
CA PHE A 516 4.97 6.85 27.52
C PHE A 516 5.95 7.31 28.61
N ALA A 517 5.57 8.33 29.40
CA ALA A 517 6.41 8.85 30.48
C ALA A 517 6.72 7.79 31.55
N ARG A 518 5.79 6.85 31.83
CA ARG A 518 6.05 5.71 32.73
C ARG A 518 7.17 4.79 32.23
N GLN A 519 7.50 4.84 30.95
CA GLN A 519 8.58 4.09 30.31
C GLN A 519 9.83 4.94 30.04
N ASN A 520 9.91 6.15 30.59
CA ASN A 520 10.95 7.14 30.30
C ASN A 520 11.05 7.50 28.81
N ILE A 521 9.90 7.62 28.14
CA ILE A 521 9.80 8.15 26.78
C ILE A 521 8.99 9.45 26.86
N THR A 522 9.49 10.51 26.25
CA THR A 522 8.78 11.78 26.15
C THR A 522 7.94 11.77 24.88
N LEU A 523 6.61 11.76 25.03
CA LEU A 523 5.70 11.88 23.90
C LEU A 523 5.29 13.35 23.70
N HIS A 524 5.67 13.92 22.57
CA HIS A 524 5.27 15.23 22.10
C HIS A 524 4.06 15.08 21.18
N VAL A 525 2.91 15.66 21.56
CA VAL A 525 1.68 15.58 20.76
C VAL A 525 1.35 16.95 20.16
N ASP A 526 1.35 17.03 18.83
CA ASP A 526 0.96 18.21 18.08
C ASP A 526 -0.52 18.19 17.73
N THR A 527 -1.26 19.20 18.20
CA THR A 527 -2.64 19.46 17.78
C THR A 527 -2.83 20.92 17.35
N GLY A 528 -1.77 21.56 16.84
CA GLY A 528 -1.73 22.97 16.47
C GLY A 528 -0.60 23.76 17.13
N GLU A 529 0.29 23.11 17.87
CA GLU A 529 1.25 23.74 18.77
C GLU A 529 2.71 23.54 18.36
N LEU A 530 3.02 22.50 17.57
CA LEU A 530 4.38 22.12 17.14
C LEU A 530 4.63 22.35 15.64
N GLY A 531 3.92 23.33 15.06
CA GLY A 531 4.07 23.75 13.67
C GLY A 531 3.20 23.00 12.65
N GLY A 532 2.48 21.95 13.06
CA GLY A 532 1.44 21.25 12.29
C GLY A 532 0.13 21.15 13.07
N GLY A 533 -0.63 20.08 12.86
CA GLY A 533 -1.85 19.73 13.60
C GLY A 533 -3.02 20.68 13.34
N GLU A 534 -3.86 20.36 12.37
CA GLU A 534 -4.91 21.26 11.89
C GLU A 534 -6.31 20.64 11.74
N GLU A 535 -7.33 21.52 11.75
CA GLU A 535 -8.71 21.13 11.43
C GLU A 535 -8.93 21.15 9.91
N ILE A 536 -9.08 19.97 9.33
CA ILE A 536 -9.36 19.74 7.92
C ILE A 536 -10.86 19.99 7.63
N PRO A 537 -11.25 20.48 6.44
CA PRO A 537 -12.65 20.60 6.05
C PRO A 537 -13.45 19.29 6.22
N SER A 538 -14.75 19.42 6.47
CA SER A 538 -15.62 18.27 6.73
C SER A 538 -15.67 17.31 5.54
N ARG A 539 -15.55 16.01 5.82
CA ARG A 539 -15.71 14.90 4.87
C ARG A 539 -16.78 13.94 5.40
N SER A 540 -17.66 13.44 4.53
CA SER A 540 -18.64 12.42 4.93
C SER A 540 -18.05 11.03 5.09
N PHE A 541 -16.99 10.75 4.34
CA PHE A 541 -16.28 9.49 4.29
C PHE A 541 -14.88 9.75 3.72
N ILE A 542 -13.87 9.02 4.22
CA ILE A 542 -12.50 9.03 3.70
C ILE A 542 -12.17 7.62 3.22
N SER A 543 -11.90 7.46 1.92
CA SER A 543 -11.47 6.21 1.31
C SER A 543 -9.95 6.05 1.35
N ASP A 544 -9.45 4.83 1.11
CA ASP A 544 -8.01 4.52 1.06
C ASP A 544 -7.21 5.50 0.18
N ALA A 545 -7.73 5.83 -1.01
CA ALA A 545 -7.08 6.79 -1.91
C ALA A 545 -7.09 8.23 -1.37
N GLU A 546 -8.17 8.69 -0.74
CA GLU A 546 -8.21 10.07 -0.23
C GLU A 546 -7.26 10.26 0.97
N ILE A 547 -6.95 9.20 1.74
CA ILE A 547 -5.96 9.26 2.84
C ILE A 547 -4.58 9.69 2.32
N ILE A 548 -4.14 9.10 1.20
CA ILE A 548 -2.86 9.48 0.57
C ILE A 548 -2.87 10.97 0.24
N ASN A 549 -3.95 11.49 -0.33
CA ASN A 549 -4.01 12.91 -0.66
C ASN A 549 -4.00 13.80 0.59
N LEU A 550 -4.68 13.40 1.67
CA LEU A 550 -4.67 14.16 2.92
C LEU A 550 -3.29 14.21 3.56
N TYR A 551 -2.56 13.08 3.54
CA TYR A 551 -1.16 13.02 3.98
C TYR A 551 -0.30 14.05 3.24
N TRP A 552 -0.42 14.14 1.92
CA TRP A 552 0.37 15.07 1.13
C TRP A 552 -0.07 16.52 1.31
N ASP A 553 -1.38 16.79 1.35
CA ASP A 553 -1.93 18.14 1.45
C ASP A 553 -1.68 18.79 2.81
N TYR A 554 -1.81 18.03 3.91
CA TYR A 554 -1.86 18.56 5.27
C TYR A 554 -0.63 18.19 6.11
N PHE A 555 -0.11 16.98 6.01
CA PHE A 555 1.09 16.60 6.78
C PHE A 555 2.39 17.06 6.10
N LEU A 556 2.52 16.81 4.80
CA LEU A 556 3.70 17.28 4.03
C LEU A 556 3.55 18.73 3.57
N HIS A 557 2.33 19.28 3.54
CA HIS A 557 2.01 20.55 2.89
C HIS A 557 2.53 20.65 1.44
N ASN A 558 2.47 19.54 0.70
CA ASN A 558 2.99 19.38 -0.67
C ASN A 558 4.51 19.58 -0.81
N ASP A 559 5.27 19.58 0.29
CA ASP A 559 6.73 19.65 0.28
C ASP A 559 7.35 18.26 0.51
N LEU A 560 7.96 17.70 -0.53
CA LEU A 560 8.65 16.40 -0.50
C LEU A 560 9.90 16.40 0.37
N ASN A 561 10.40 17.57 0.77
CA ASN A 561 11.54 17.71 1.68
C ASN A 561 11.10 18.07 3.10
N ASN A 562 9.79 18.08 3.39
CA ASN A 562 9.29 18.42 4.72
C ASN A 562 9.88 17.44 5.76
N PRO A 563 10.69 17.91 6.74
CA PRO A 563 11.33 17.06 7.72
C PRO A 563 10.35 16.24 8.58
N ARG A 564 9.10 16.71 8.69
CA ARG A 564 8.07 16.06 9.52
C ARG A 564 7.88 14.59 9.17
N GLN A 565 8.00 14.21 7.90
CA GLN A 565 7.88 12.82 7.47
C GLN A 565 8.85 11.88 8.20
N ARG A 566 10.03 12.38 8.56
CA ARG A 566 11.07 11.64 9.26
C ARG A 566 11.06 11.87 10.77
N ILE A 567 10.14 12.65 11.31
CA ILE A 567 10.15 12.97 12.74
C ILE A 567 8.85 12.53 13.39
N PHE A 568 7.74 12.77 12.71
CA PHE A 568 6.41 12.56 13.24
C PHE A 568 5.80 11.24 12.80
N HIS A 569 5.13 10.61 13.75
CA HIS A 569 4.02 9.71 13.50
C HIS A 569 2.78 10.56 13.22
N TYR A 570 2.01 10.25 12.17
CA TYR A 570 0.92 11.10 11.71
C TYR A 570 -0.46 10.42 11.80
N GLY A 571 -1.39 11.03 12.52
CA GLY A 571 -2.76 10.50 12.70
C GLY A 571 -3.82 11.44 12.13
N ILE A 572 -4.72 10.91 11.29
CA ILE A 572 -5.93 11.63 10.85
C ILE A 572 -7.16 11.10 11.61
N ILE A 573 -7.93 11.97 12.25
CA ILE A 573 -9.20 11.61 12.89
C ILE A 573 -10.39 12.14 12.08
N CYS A 574 -11.32 11.25 11.77
CA CYS A 574 -12.51 11.55 10.97
C CYS A 574 -13.78 10.91 11.53
N ASP A 575 -14.94 11.26 10.97
CA ASP A 575 -16.19 10.61 11.38
C ASP A 575 -16.22 9.16 10.87
N TYR A 576 -16.04 8.97 9.56
CA TYR A 576 -16.14 7.68 8.87
C TYR A 576 -15.00 7.50 7.86
N SER A 577 -14.40 6.30 7.88
CA SER A 577 -13.45 5.80 6.87
C SER A 577 -13.75 4.32 6.56
N GLU A 578 -12.90 3.67 5.77
CA GLU A 578 -13.03 2.24 5.41
C GLU A 578 -13.09 1.29 6.63
N GLY A 579 -12.55 1.73 7.76
CA GLY A 579 -12.43 0.98 8.99
C GLY A 579 -12.64 1.85 10.22
N ALA A 580 -12.51 1.22 11.40
CA ALA A 580 -12.60 1.95 12.67
C ALA A 580 -11.27 2.62 13.05
N GLY A 581 -10.16 2.01 12.66
CA GLY A 581 -8.78 2.44 12.84
C GLY A 581 -7.87 1.47 12.08
N PHE A 582 -6.84 1.99 11.41
CA PHE A 582 -5.78 1.21 10.78
C PHE A 582 -4.57 2.11 10.44
N ALA A 583 -3.38 1.52 10.43
CA ALA A 583 -2.16 2.15 9.95
C ALA A 583 -2.14 2.20 8.41
N VAL A 584 -1.49 3.23 7.86
CA VAL A 584 -1.49 3.54 6.42
C VAL A 584 -0.11 4.04 6.01
N ILE A 585 0.34 3.65 4.82
CA ILE A 585 1.50 4.24 4.15
C ILE A 585 1.03 5.39 3.26
N GLY A 586 1.27 6.64 3.67
CA GLY A 586 0.95 7.82 2.86
C GLY A 586 1.94 8.08 1.71
N TRP A 587 3.16 7.55 1.82
CA TRP A 587 4.21 7.76 0.82
C TRP A 587 5.21 6.60 0.74
N ALA A 588 6.06 6.40 1.75
CA ALA A 588 7.21 5.49 1.66
C ALA A 588 7.31 4.46 2.79
N HIS A 589 6.82 4.81 3.98
CA HIS A 589 6.92 4.02 5.20
C HIS A 589 5.62 4.06 5.99
N LEU A 590 5.44 3.10 6.89
CA LEU A 590 4.30 3.05 7.80
C LEU A 590 4.51 4.03 8.96
N ASN A 591 4.34 5.31 8.67
CA ASN A 591 4.43 6.41 9.65
C ASN A 591 3.09 7.10 9.89
N SER A 592 1.99 6.61 9.32
CA SER A 592 0.68 7.24 9.48
C SER A 592 -0.45 6.27 9.77
N PHE A 593 -1.58 6.81 10.22
CA PHE A 593 -2.80 6.04 10.49
C PHE A 593 -4.06 6.92 10.39
N ILE A 594 -5.21 6.27 10.29
CA ILE A 594 -6.52 6.94 10.27
C ILE A 594 -7.46 6.36 11.32
N ILE A 595 -8.26 7.22 11.96
CA ILE A 595 -9.28 6.84 12.94
C ILE A 595 -10.67 7.30 12.51
N GLY A 596 -11.62 6.35 12.46
CA GLY A 596 -13.05 6.61 12.26
C GLY A 596 -13.76 6.79 13.60
N ALA A 597 -13.69 8.00 14.18
CA ALA A 597 -14.19 8.29 15.52
C ALA A 597 -15.70 8.07 15.69
N GLN A 598 -16.50 8.36 14.66
CA GLN A 598 -17.94 8.13 14.71
C GLN A 598 -18.28 6.64 14.55
N ILE A 599 -17.58 5.93 13.65
CA ILE A 599 -17.68 4.46 13.52
C ILE A 599 -17.41 3.77 14.87
N LEU A 600 -16.37 4.21 15.56
CA LEU A 600 -16.02 3.69 16.88
C LEU A 600 -17.10 3.97 17.92
N ALA A 601 -17.60 5.21 17.99
CA ALA A 601 -18.64 5.59 18.94
C ALA A 601 -19.93 4.78 18.77
N GLU A 602 -20.32 4.47 17.52
CA GLU A 602 -21.48 3.62 17.22
C GLU A 602 -21.25 2.16 17.61
N LYS A 603 -20.03 1.65 17.38
CA LYS A 603 -19.67 0.26 17.68
C LYS A 603 -19.48 0.02 19.18
N PHE A 604 -19.02 1.01 19.93
CA PHE A 604 -18.66 0.90 21.34
C PHE A 604 -19.30 2.02 22.19
N PRO A 605 -20.65 2.09 22.27
CA PRO A 605 -21.38 3.21 22.88
C PRO A 605 -21.22 3.34 24.40
N ARG A 606 -20.45 2.45 25.04
CA ARG A 606 -20.15 2.50 26.48
C ARG A 606 -19.00 3.46 26.81
N TYR A 607 -18.18 3.81 25.82
CA TYR A 607 -17.06 4.72 25.97
C TYR A 607 -17.39 6.08 25.33
N THR A 608 -16.69 7.13 25.76
CA THR A 608 -16.82 8.43 25.11
C THR A 608 -16.14 8.40 23.74
N ARG A 609 -16.63 9.21 22.80
CA ARG A 609 -16.05 9.33 21.45
C ARG A 609 -14.57 9.76 21.49
N GLY A 610 -14.24 10.71 22.36
CA GLY A 610 -12.86 11.18 22.57
C GLY A 610 -11.95 10.07 23.08
N TRP A 611 -12.39 9.31 24.09
CA TRP A 611 -11.65 8.14 24.59
C TRP A 611 -11.39 7.11 23.50
N LEU A 612 -12.42 6.76 22.73
CA LEU A 612 -12.27 5.79 21.65
C LEU A 612 -11.30 6.28 20.58
N ALA A 613 -11.39 7.56 20.19
CA ALA A 613 -10.49 8.14 19.21
C ALA A 613 -9.04 8.10 19.70
N THR A 614 -8.75 8.58 20.91
CA THR A 614 -7.39 8.62 21.46
C THR A 614 -6.82 7.23 21.75
N ALA A 615 -7.62 6.30 22.28
CA ALA A 615 -7.18 4.92 22.52
C ALA A 615 -6.90 4.17 21.22
N ALA A 616 -7.74 4.38 20.19
CA ALA A 616 -7.48 3.85 18.87
C ALA A 616 -6.21 4.48 18.27
N SER A 617 -6.00 5.79 18.39
CA SER A 617 -4.75 6.41 17.93
C SER A 617 -3.51 5.80 18.59
N MET A 618 -3.52 5.56 19.91
CA MET A 618 -2.40 4.92 20.60
C MET A 618 -2.17 3.48 20.09
N HIS A 619 -3.23 2.78 19.69
CA HIS A 619 -3.16 1.46 19.06
C HIS A 619 -2.44 1.51 17.72
N GLU A 620 -2.85 2.43 16.85
CA GLU A 620 -2.23 2.58 15.54
C GLU A 620 -0.78 3.08 15.64
N VAL A 621 -0.45 3.93 16.62
CA VAL A 621 0.94 4.30 16.93
C VAL A 621 1.78 3.05 17.25
N GLY A 622 1.21 2.05 17.93
CA GLY A 622 1.89 0.77 18.15
C GLY A 622 2.31 0.08 16.84
N HIS A 623 1.47 0.11 15.80
CA HIS A 623 1.81 -0.45 14.49
C HIS A 623 2.93 0.33 13.79
N THR A 624 2.96 1.65 13.92
CA THR A 624 4.08 2.47 13.41
C THR A 624 5.42 2.20 14.12
N PHE A 625 5.40 1.51 15.26
CA PHE A 625 6.57 0.96 15.95
C PHE A 625 6.80 -0.54 15.68
N GLY A 626 6.16 -1.11 14.67
CA GLY A 626 6.35 -2.52 14.28
C GLY A 626 5.66 -3.54 15.20
N LEU A 627 4.71 -3.13 16.05
CA LEU A 627 3.85 -4.06 16.77
C LEU A 627 2.74 -4.58 15.85
N ILE A 628 3.10 -5.48 14.95
CA ILE A 628 2.19 -6.12 13.99
C ILE A 628 1.90 -7.58 14.39
N VAL A 629 0.89 -8.21 13.78
CA VAL A 629 0.43 -9.56 14.19
C VAL A 629 1.50 -10.65 14.03
N THR A 630 2.49 -10.39 13.19
CA THR A 630 3.65 -11.25 12.95
C THR A 630 4.63 -11.25 14.12
N LYS A 631 4.70 -10.14 14.87
CA LYS A 631 5.46 -10.01 16.11
C LYS A 631 4.85 -10.88 17.19
N TYR A 632 3.56 -10.67 17.47
CA TYR A 632 2.79 -11.46 18.43
C TYR A 632 1.39 -11.76 17.88
N ASN A 633 1.04 -13.04 17.82
CA ASN A 633 -0.28 -13.49 17.34
C ASN A 633 -1.47 -13.05 18.26
N GLY A 634 -1.18 -12.44 19.41
CA GLY A 634 -2.18 -11.82 20.29
C GLY A 634 -2.62 -10.43 19.82
N ILE A 635 -1.76 -9.73 19.06
CA ILE A 635 -2.05 -8.43 18.47
C ILE A 635 -3.22 -8.59 17.49
N ASP A 636 -4.19 -7.69 17.59
CA ASP A 636 -5.37 -7.57 16.71
C ASP A 636 -6.19 -8.84 16.53
N ASN A 637 -6.09 -9.76 17.47
CA ASN A 637 -6.72 -11.04 17.30
C ASN A 637 -8.23 -10.93 17.60
N HIS A 638 -9.05 -10.87 16.55
CA HIS A 638 -10.53 -10.75 16.66
C HIS A 638 -11.24 -11.87 17.44
N LEU A 639 -10.54 -12.94 17.83
CA LEU A 639 -11.08 -14.00 18.65
C LEU A 639 -10.84 -13.78 20.16
N THR A 640 -9.95 -12.87 20.56
CA THR A 640 -9.64 -12.60 21.97
C THR A 640 -10.82 -12.04 22.77
N PRO A 641 -11.81 -11.31 22.22
CA PRO A 641 -12.95 -10.84 23.01
C PRO A 641 -14.01 -11.92 23.27
N LYS A 642 -13.83 -13.16 22.78
CA LYS A 642 -14.89 -14.17 22.69
C LYS A 642 -14.53 -15.43 23.49
N PRO A 643 -15.09 -15.63 24.70
CA PRO A 643 -14.73 -16.74 25.62
C PRO A 643 -14.90 -18.16 25.09
N ILE A 644 -15.68 -18.32 24.01
CA ILE A 644 -15.89 -19.61 23.34
C ILE A 644 -14.67 -20.10 22.54
N TYR A 645 -13.75 -19.19 22.21
CA TYR A 645 -12.54 -19.51 21.45
C TYR A 645 -11.33 -19.64 22.40
N LYS A 646 -10.36 -20.50 22.05
CA LYS A 646 -9.16 -20.73 22.87
C LYS A 646 -8.31 -19.46 22.99
N GLU A 647 -8.36 -18.59 21.99
CA GLU A 647 -7.59 -17.36 21.89
C GLU A 647 -7.96 -16.39 23.03
N PHE A 648 -9.23 -16.33 23.46
CA PHE A 648 -9.63 -15.58 24.67
C PHE A 648 -8.84 -16.01 25.90
N TRP A 649 -8.75 -17.32 26.15
CA TRP A 649 -8.07 -17.86 27.33
C TRP A 649 -6.56 -17.78 27.22
N GLN A 650 -6.04 -17.93 26.00
CA GLN A 650 -4.60 -17.85 25.72
C GLN A 650 -4.05 -16.45 25.97
N TYR A 651 -4.78 -15.41 25.58
CA TYR A 651 -4.35 -14.02 25.66
C TYR A 651 -5.13 -13.23 26.73
N LEU A 652 -5.77 -13.92 27.69
CA LEU A 652 -6.51 -13.27 28.76
C LEU A 652 -5.59 -12.38 29.61
N GLN A 653 -4.34 -12.79 29.81
CA GLN A 653 -3.37 -12.00 30.57
C GLN A 653 -2.64 -10.96 29.70
N TYR A 654 -2.86 -10.93 28.39
CA TYR A 654 -2.21 -9.95 27.52
C TYR A 654 -2.86 -8.57 27.66
N LYS A 655 -2.50 -7.84 28.74
CA LYS A 655 -3.07 -6.54 29.14
C LYS A 655 -2.45 -5.41 28.32
N SER A 656 -2.70 -5.43 27.03
CA SER A 656 -2.22 -4.42 26.09
C SER A 656 -3.37 -3.88 25.27
N LEU A 657 -3.32 -2.60 24.93
CA LEU A 657 -4.22 -2.00 23.96
C LEU A 657 -4.08 -2.61 22.56
N MET A 658 -2.97 -3.30 22.23
CA MET A 658 -2.81 -4.07 20.98
C MET A 658 -3.68 -5.34 20.94
N ASN A 659 -4.24 -5.76 22.07
CA ASN A 659 -5.17 -6.88 22.15
C ASN A 659 -6.61 -6.36 22.16
N TYR A 660 -7.44 -6.78 21.20
CA TYR A 660 -8.85 -6.36 21.10
C TYR A 660 -9.73 -6.66 22.31
N LEU A 661 -9.28 -7.50 23.25
CA LEU A 661 -9.96 -7.65 24.55
C LEU A 661 -9.82 -6.39 25.43
N TYR A 662 -8.75 -5.61 25.26
CA TYR A 662 -8.39 -4.47 26.10
C TYR A 662 -8.21 -3.14 25.36
N THR A 663 -8.19 -3.11 24.03
CA THR A 663 -7.94 -1.89 23.20
C THR A 663 -8.65 -0.63 23.68
N TYR A 664 -9.92 -0.70 24.08
CA TYR A 664 -10.67 0.46 24.58
C TYR A 664 -10.88 0.44 26.10
N ALA A 665 -10.37 -0.57 26.80
CA ALA A 665 -10.52 -0.71 28.25
C ALA A 665 -9.35 -0.09 29.03
N ILE A 666 -8.20 0.10 28.39
CA ILE A 666 -6.97 0.66 28.98
C ILE A 666 -6.30 1.62 27.98
N MET A 667 -5.37 2.43 28.46
CA MET A 667 -4.50 3.29 27.66
C MET A 667 -3.05 3.00 28.05
N ASP A 668 -2.60 1.79 27.73
CA ASP A 668 -1.23 1.32 27.99
C ASP A 668 -0.89 0.11 27.11
N PHE A 669 0.38 -0.03 26.76
CA PHE A 669 0.92 -1.27 26.19
C PHE A 669 1.31 -2.24 27.32
N SER A 670 1.41 -3.52 27.01
CA SER A 670 1.83 -4.48 28.04
C SER A 670 3.35 -4.48 28.24
N ASP A 671 3.78 -4.68 29.49
CA ASP A 671 5.18 -4.92 29.87
C ASP A 671 5.53 -6.42 29.97
N GLY A 672 4.57 -7.31 29.69
CA GLY A 672 4.72 -8.77 29.76
C GLY A 672 4.71 -9.35 31.18
N SER A 673 4.39 -8.56 32.21
CA SER A 673 4.47 -8.98 33.61
C SER A 673 3.29 -9.82 34.12
N HIS A 674 2.19 -9.92 33.36
CA HIS A 674 0.94 -10.55 33.81
C HIS A 674 0.90 -12.09 33.57
N GLY A 675 2.01 -12.67 33.15
CA GLY A 675 2.21 -14.12 33.08
C GLY A 675 2.00 -14.72 31.69
N ARG A 676 1.51 -15.97 31.63
CA ARG A 676 1.51 -16.73 30.37
C ARG A 676 0.60 -16.08 29.32
N GLY A 677 1.18 -15.84 28.15
CA GLY A 677 0.47 -15.28 26.99
C GLY A 677 0.38 -13.75 27.03
N ASP A 678 0.96 -13.11 28.03
CA ASP A 678 1.23 -11.68 28.06
C ASP A 678 2.58 -11.40 27.39
N TYR A 679 2.61 -10.43 26.48
CA TYR A 679 3.81 -10.08 25.72
C TYR A 679 4.29 -8.68 26.12
N ASN A 680 5.61 -8.49 26.18
CA ASN A 680 6.19 -7.18 26.45
C ASN A 680 6.21 -6.38 25.14
N ASP A 681 5.21 -5.52 24.97
CA ASP A 681 5.04 -4.63 23.84
C ASP A 681 5.94 -3.40 23.98
N TRP A 682 6.01 -2.81 25.18
CA TRP A 682 6.89 -1.66 25.45
C TRP A 682 8.36 -1.96 25.13
N GLY A 683 8.84 -3.12 25.54
CA GLY A 683 10.21 -3.59 25.24
C GLY A 683 10.39 -4.08 23.80
N ALA A 684 9.34 -4.11 22.99
CA ALA A 684 9.35 -4.61 21.62
C ALA A 684 9.09 -3.53 20.56
N LEU A 685 8.84 -2.28 20.98
CA LEU A 685 8.76 -1.12 20.10
C LEU A 685 10.07 -0.97 19.30
N ASP A 686 9.93 -0.89 17.98
CA ASP A 686 11.02 -0.56 17.05
C ASP A 686 10.85 0.90 16.62
N PHE A 687 11.63 1.78 17.25
CA PHE A 687 11.61 3.22 16.97
C PHE A 687 12.03 3.54 15.53
N SER A 688 12.75 2.64 14.85
CA SER A 688 13.18 2.86 13.48
C SER A 688 12.12 2.47 12.44
N PHE A 689 11.07 1.75 12.84
CA PHE A 689 10.13 1.12 11.92
C PHE A 689 9.39 2.12 11.01
N PHE A 690 9.07 3.31 11.50
CA PHE A 690 8.40 4.36 10.73
C PHE A 690 9.31 5.03 9.68
N LYS A 691 10.64 4.85 9.78
CA LYS A 691 11.64 5.29 8.77
C LYS A 691 12.17 4.14 7.92
N ASN A 692 12.13 2.92 8.44
CA ASN A 692 12.74 1.72 7.84
C ASN A 692 11.74 0.56 7.81
N THR A 693 10.51 0.85 7.41
CA THR A 693 9.43 -0.15 7.41
C THR A 693 9.81 -1.37 6.60
N THR A 694 9.76 -2.52 7.26
CA THR A 694 9.90 -3.83 6.63
C THR A 694 8.84 -4.77 7.17
N PHE A 695 8.00 -5.27 6.27
CA PHE A 695 7.06 -6.33 6.59
C PHE A 695 7.70 -7.69 6.35
N GLU A 696 9.01 -7.86 6.46
CA GLU A 696 9.59 -9.19 6.29
C GLU A 696 9.18 -10.13 7.43
N TYR A 697 8.43 -11.18 7.10
CA TYR A 697 8.18 -12.25 8.04
C TYR A 697 9.40 -13.17 8.14
N PRO A 698 10.04 -13.33 9.31
CA PRO A 698 11.16 -14.24 9.43
C PRO A 698 10.72 -15.66 9.10
N ILE A 699 11.36 -16.26 8.10
CA ILE A 699 11.24 -17.69 7.81
C ILE A 699 12.02 -18.42 8.91
N SER A 700 11.38 -18.64 10.05
CA SER A 700 11.93 -19.42 11.17
C SER A 700 12.13 -20.89 10.82
#